data_AF-A0A3D3FL11-F1
#
_entry.id   AF-A0A3D3FL11-F1
#
_cell.length_a   1.000
_cell.length_b   1.000
_cell.length_c   1.000
_cell.angle_alpha   90.00
_cell.angle_beta   90.00
_cell.angle_gamma   90.00
#
_symmetry.space_group_name_H-M   'P 1'
#
loop_
_entity.id
_entity.type
_entity.pdbx_description
1 polymer ?
#
loop_
_entity_poly.entity_id
_entity_poly.type
_entity_poly.pdbx_seq_one_letter_code
_entity_poly.pdbx_strand_id
1 'polypeptide(L)'
;PEHLLYMGANFGDKDVPRDGTYVLGADIDMAGVEGYVPMAKNKENGFIGVFDGQNHVIKNFTISRKGKKYVALFGYCGNEDQLGVIKNLGLVNLDVTGTQNVAGLVGVSYGTITNCFVIGKIRDDAGSNAGTVGGIVGKNKEGEGALIGIVKDCYAVVNIEGRFNLGGIAGQEDGGGIIENCYAAGTVTAFDANGATGGLVGAFNAGQIVRNSAAMNAKIVGKKDTDKIAGQLYDESGISVTGNIAWDAMTIEGNEPEFQPIKWTDKSASELQKKATFAALGWDFAKIWAWQGSDGSGYPILKSFAAKDQERKVDFGFNAAIVMRPVNSAKAKTDISIEARVISAKAPKSVELWYGSVPDGSSFTAKVAMAKGKDDLYTGKIPGVAKGPLYYYVKTVTASGAEITKPWDKAQSIGVAVDDGTVYGEPAEIVISLGEKQTTMAFNWMTIPAIKDSIVYYAKKDGFKGSFKEARGTGSIVAVTPGFNEKMSHKVTIDNLEPAATYVYRVGDGKGFQSWQYEFTAPPDPKKVDGFSFLFTSDPQSVSLKDYETLKFTYNYGLTLVDKPAFMLMAGDITQDGYKASQWSCFFQSVGDKLATIPFMPVMGNHDFKGDPTYSTFKSRFNTPANGAGGDLGGTNYWFEYGDAFFAVLNTEAVPNAAIKPNLEKQLSWLEAAVKKTNKKWKIVAFHAGPYSSNHDGTPIRDIAAARLEAMKIDLVLSGHDHLYLRTTMKGDRKVVPGQSTTYVTGGTAGNKYYAWLDRSAPYTEVKSDTFDCQIINVVLVNEEKISFWSMQRADPKKTGFKEIDYFEIPNALSSVSSATDFSAGKALAAAIALP
;
A
#
# COMPACT_ATOMS: atom_id res chain seq x y z
N PRO A 1 20.37 16.62 -33.62
CA PRO A 1 19.64 17.68 -32.88
C PRO A 1 18.24 17.96 -33.44
N GLU A 2 18.15 18.23 -34.75
CA GLU A 2 16.89 18.54 -35.43
C GLU A 2 15.82 17.46 -35.25
N HIS A 3 16.18 16.17 -35.31
CA HIS A 3 15.24 15.08 -35.05
C HIS A 3 14.64 15.13 -33.64
N LEU A 4 15.43 15.45 -32.61
CA LEU A 4 14.92 15.57 -31.24
C LEU A 4 13.98 16.78 -31.09
N LEU A 5 14.32 17.91 -31.70
CA LEU A 5 13.45 19.09 -31.72
C LEU A 5 12.14 18.79 -32.45
N TYR A 6 12.22 18.11 -33.61
CA TYR A 6 11.06 17.71 -34.39
C TYR A 6 10.17 16.73 -33.61
N MET A 7 10.77 15.70 -32.98
CA MET A 7 10.03 14.76 -32.15
C MET A 7 9.35 15.45 -30.98
N GLY A 8 10.05 16.32 -30.25
CA GLY A 8 9.47 17.06 -29.12
C GLY A 8 8.32 17.99 -29.53
N ALA A 9 8.43 18.64 -30.68
CA ALA A 9 7.42 19.57 -31.19
C ALA A 9 6.16 18.87 -31.74
N ASN A 10 6.32 17.71 -32.38
CA ASN A 10 5.24 17.00 -33.09
C ASN A 10 4.81 15.70 -32.39
N PHE A 11 5.21 15.49 -31.14
CA PHE A 11 4.91 14.25 -30.42
C PHE A 11 3.41 14.01 -30.31
N GLY A 12 2.96 12.83 -30.76
CA GLY A 12 1.57 12.41 -30.78
C GLY A 12 0.88 12.60 -32.14
N ASP A 13 1.52 13.29 -33.08
CA ASP A 13 1.05 13.39 -34.44
C ASP A 13 1.36 12.10 -35.22
N LYS A 14 0.77 11.98 -36.41
CA LYS A 14 0.91 10.79 -37.28
C LYS A 14 2.37 10.41 -37.56
N ASP A 15 3.25 11.39 -37.67
CA ASP A 15 4.66 11.18 -38.01
C ASP A 15 5.53 10.87 -36.77
N VAL A 16 5.03 11.18 -35.56
CA VAL A 16 5.69 10.91 -34.29
C VAL A 16 4.68 10.28 -33.33
N PRO A 17 4.16 9.07 -33.64
CA PRO A 17 3.10 8.44 -32.87
C PRO A 17 3.56 8.06 -31.46
N ARG A 18 2.60 8.04 -30.52
CA ARG A 18 2.88 7.82 -29.08
C ARG A 18 3.34 6.40 -28.75
N ASP A 19 2.93 5.44 -29.55
CA ASP A 19 3.26 4.01 -29.50
C ASP A 19 4.40 3.64 -30.46
N GLY A 20 5.06 4.65 -31.05
CA GLY A 20 6.17 4.45 -31.96
C GLY A 20 7.37 3.76 -31.32
N THR A 21 8.13 3.05 -32.15
CA THR A 21 9.46 2.53 -31.80
C THR A 21 10.52 3.47 -32.37
N TYR A 22 11.26 4.12 -31.49
CA TYR A 22 12.28 5.09 -31.82
C TYR A 22 13.64 4.58 -31.41
N VAL A 23 14.63 4.81 -32.26
CA VAL A 23 16.02 4.44 -31.99
C VAL A 23 16.96 5.62 -32.22
N LEU A 24 17.96 5.79 -31.35
CA LEU A 24 19.10 6.65 -31.69
C LEU A 24 20.01 5.88 -32.64
N GLY A 25 20.32 6.47 -33.79
CA GLY A 25 21.32 5.92 -34.74
C GLY A 25 22.74 6.44 -34.51
N ALA A 26 22.91 7.46 -33.66
CA ALA A 26 24.19 8.07 -33.33
C ALA A 26 24.07 8.90 -32.04
N ASP A 27 25.22 9.26 -31.46
CA ASP A 27 25.30 10.27 -30.40
C ASP A 27 24.81 11.63 -30.92
N ILE A 28 24.19 12.42 -30.05
CA ILE A 28 23.65 13.75 -30.40
C ILE A 28 24.29 14.80 -29.51
N ASP A 29 24.95 15.80 -30.10
CA ASP A 29 25.42 16.99 -29.38
C ASP A 29 24.40 18.12 -29.49
N MET A 30 23.89 18.59 -28.35
CA MET A 30 22.88 19.64 -28.24
C MET A 30 23.49 21.00 -27.86
N ALA A 31 24.81 21.16 -27.93
CA ALA A 31 25.47 22.43 -27.63
C ALA A 31 24.88 23.59 -28.45
N GLY A 32 24.43 24.64 -27.77
CA GLY A 32 23.83 25.83 -28.39
C GLY A 32 22.41 25.62 -28.96
N VAL A 33 21.83 24.44 -28.78
CA VAL A 33 20.47 24.12 -29.26
C VAL A 33 19.46 24.53 -28.20
N GLU A 34 18.53 25.42 -28.57
CA GLU A 34 17.47 25.92 -27.69
C GLU A 34 16.08 25.46 -28.16
N GLY A 35 15.05 25.71 -27.34
CA GLY A 35 13.66 25.52 -27.74
C GLY A 35 13.12 24.09 -27.65
N TYR A 36 13.87 23.15 -27.07
CA TYR A 36 13.37 21.79 -26.86
C TYR A 36 12.09 21.78 -26.00
N VAL A 37 11.11 20.99 -26.45
CA VAL A 37 9.87 20.70 -25.73
C VAL A 37 9.89 19.23 -25.34
N PRO A 38 9.64 18.87 -24.07
CA PRO A 38 9.54 17.47 -23.66
C PRO A 38 8.56 16.68 -24.54
N MET A 39 9.01 15.53 -25.03
CA MET A 39 8.12 14.54 -25.65
C MET A 39 7.10 14.09 -24.60
N ALA A 40 5.87 13.74 -24.98
CA ALA A 40 4.83 13.32 -24.03
C ALA A 40 4.62 14.28 -22.85
N LYS A 41 4.41 15.58 -23.14
CA LYS A 41 4.35 16.66 -22.13
C LYS A 41 3.18 16.62 -21.13
N ASN A 42 2.23 15.69 -21.28
CA ASN A 42 1.09 15.54 -20.39
C ASN A 42 0.65 14.06 -20.31
N LYS A 43 -0.20 13.75 -19.32
CA LYS A 43 -0.67 12.39 -19.02
C LYS A 43 -1.46 11.79 -20.19
N GLU A 44 -2.35 12.58 -20.80
CA GLU A 44 -3.22 12.14 -21.89
C GLU A 44 -2.43 11.70 -23.10
N ASN A 45 -1.28 12.35 -23.35
CA ASN A 45 -0.33 12.06 -24.42
C ASN A 45 0.95 11.37 -23.92
N GLY A 46 0.86 10.51 -22.89
CA GLY A 46 2.00 9.70 -22.42
C GLY A 46 2.64 8.87 -23.53
N PHE A 47 3.96 8.68 -23.45
CA PHE A 47 4.71 7.81 -24.38
C PHE A 47 4.48 6.34 -24.03
N ILE A 48 3.85 5.60 -24.94
CA ILE A 48 3.43 4.20 -24.77
C ILE A 48 4.15 3.26 -25.75
N GLY A 49 5.25 3.73 -26.32
CA GLY A 49 6.09 3.00 -27.26
C GLY A 49 7.42 2.57 -26.66
N VAL A 50 8.42 2.39 -27.52
CA VAL A 50 9.79 2.01 -27.13
C VAL A 50 10.79 3.04 -27.64
N PHE A 51 11.58 3.62 -26.75
CA PHE A 51 12.70 4.47 -27.09
C PHE A 51 14.00 3.77 -26.70
N ASP A 52 14.72 3.27 -27.70
CA ASP A 52 16.00 2.58 -27.53
C ASP A 52 17.14 3.52 -27.92
N GLY A 53 17.92 3.97 -26.93
CA GLY A 53 19.10 4.77 -27.20
C GLY A 53 20.19 4.01 -27.95
N GLN A 54 20.09 2.67 -28.07
CA GLN A 54 21.11 1.81 -28.68
C GLN A 54 22.52 2.06 -28.12
N ASN A 55 22.58 2.46 -26.85
CA ASN A 55 23.80 2.82 -26.13
C ASN A 55 24.49 4.11 -26.63
N HIS A 56 23.73 4.97 -27.31
CA HIS A 56 24.15 6.32 -27.66
C HIS A 56 23.85 7.31 -26.55
N VAL A 57 24.53 8.45 -26.63
CA VAL A 57 24.38 9.54 -25.66
C VAL A 57 23.89 10.84 -26.30
N ILE A 58 23.14 11.62 -25.52
CA ILE A 58 22.80 13.00 -25.85
C ILE A 58 23.64 13.91 -24.93
N LYS A 59 24.43 14.80 -25.52
CA LYS A 59 25.42 15.64 -24.84
C LYS A 59 25.02 17.12 -24.83
N ASN A 60 25.48 17.86 -23.82
CA ASN A 60 25.40 19.33 -23.74
C ASN A 60 23.97 19.87 -23.88
N PHE A 61 23.02 19.20 -23.24
CA PHE A 61 21.60 19.42 -23.49
C PHE A 61 20.98 20.30 -22.41
N THR A 62 20.39 21.42 -22.82
CA THR A 62 19.68 22.34 -21.92
C THR A 62 18.17 22.26 -22.14
N ILE A 63 17.42 22.00 -21.07
CA ILE A 63 15.95 22.00 -21.08
C ILE A 63 15.48 23.03 -20.04
N SER A 64 15.16 24.24 -20.47
CA SER A 64 14.69 25.31 -19.59
C SER A 64 13.24 25.67 -19.88
N ARG A 65 12.34 25.27 -18.98
CA ARG A 65 10.89 25.42 -19.12
C ARG A 65 10.31 25.98 -17.83
N LYS A 66 10.62 27.25 -17.56
CA LYS A 66 10.18 27.93 -16.32
C LYS A 66 8.66 27.90 -16.14
N GLY A 67 8.21 27.61 -14.92
CA GLY A 67 6.80 27.49 -14.54
C GLY A 67 6.06 26.33 -15.19
N LYS A 68 6.76 25.39 -15.84
CA LYS A 68 6.16 24.21 -16.47
C LYS A 68 6.47 22.95 -15.67
N LYS A 69 5.48 22.05 -15.64
CA LYS A 69 5.56 20.73 -15.03
C LYS A 69 6.10 19.70 -16.04
N TYR A 70 6.52 18.55 -15.54
CA TYR A 70 6.91 17.37 -16.35
C TYR A 70 8.09 17.68 -17.27
N VAL A 71 9.10 18.38 -16.73
CA VAL A 71 10.25 18.85 -17.51
C VAL A 71 11.38 17.83 -17.41
N ALA A 72 11.57 17.08 -18.48
CA ALA A 72 12.66 16.14 -18.72
C ALA A 72 12.78 15.89 -20.24
N LEU A 73 13.58 14.91 -20.67
CA LEU A 73 13.54 14.45 -22.06
C LEU A 73 12.11 14.02 -22.45
N PHE A 74 11.45 13.23 -21.61
CA PHE A 74 10.04 12.86 -21.71
C PHE A 74 9.24 13.41 -20.52
N GLY A 75 8.09 14.04 -20.75
CA GLY A 75 7.17 14.41 -19.68
C GLY A 75 6.56 13.17 -19.01
N TYR A 76 6.06 12.24 -19.81
CA TYR A 76 5.41 11.00 -19.36
C TYR A 76 5.93 9.77 -20.11
N CYS A 77 6.27 8.71 -19.38
CA CYS A 77 6.55 7.37 -19.91
C CYS A 77 5.48 6.40 -19.38
N GLY A 78 4.62 5.89 -20.26
CA GLY A 78 3.42 5.13 -19.93
C GLY A 78 2.27 5.99 -19.39
N ASN A 79 1.17 5.32 -19.07
CA ASN A 79 0.01 5.84 -18.33
C ASN A 79 -0.60 4.73 -17.44
N GLU A 80 -1.78 4.95 -16.87
CA GLU A 80 -2.43 4.00 -15.94
C GLU A 80 -2.74 2.63 -16.58
N ASP A 81 -2.89 2.59 -17.91
CA ASP A 81 -3.37 1.42 -18.66
C ASP A 81 -2.29 0.83 -19.61
N GLN A 82 -1.33 1.63 -20.04
CA GLN A 82 -0.37 1.28 -21.09
C GLN A 82 1.07 1.61 -20.69
N LEU A 83 1.96 0.65 -20.92
CA LEU A 83 3.39 0.76 -20.62
C LEU A 83 4.13 1.56 -21.69
N GLY A 84 5.08 2.39 -21.26
CA GLY A 84 6.15 2.92 -22.11
C GLY A 84 7.50 2.31 -21.73
N VAL A 85 8.45 2.27 -22.66
CA VAL A 85 9.79 1.73 -22.41
C VAL A 85 10.87 2.68 -22.90
N ILE A 86 11.79 3.07 -22.03
CA ILE A 86 12.99 3.84 -22.37
C ILE A 86 14.20 3.03 -21.92
N LYS A 87 15.13 2.76 -22.83
CA LYS A 87 16.31 1.93 -22.52
C LYS A 87 17.56 2.36 -23.25
N ASN A 88 18.72 1.98 -22.71
CA ASN A 88 20.03 2.12 -23.35
C ASN A 88 20.36 3.56 -23.78
N LEU A 89 20.02 4.54 -22.94
CA LEU A 89 20.25 5.96 -23.22
C LEU A 89 21.09 6.66 -22.14
N GLY A 90 22.08 7.44 -22.56
CA GLY A 90 22.86 8.31 -21.67
C GLY A 90 22.62 9.79 -21.94
N LEU A 91 22.47 10.59 -20.88
CA LEU A 91 22.46 12.06 -20.93
C LEU A 91 23.70 12.62 -20.25
N VAL A 92 24.50 13.38 -20.99
CA VAL A 92 25.82 13.88 -20.52
C VAL A 92 25.85 15.39 -20.56
N ASN A 93 26.32 16.02 -19.48
CA ASN A 93 26.34 17.48 -19.34
C ASN A 93 24.95 18.10 -19.56
N LEU A 94 23.95 17.53 -18.88
CA LEU A 94 22.57 17.99 -18.92
C LEU A 94 22.36 19.19 -17.97
N ASP A 95 21.58 20.20 -18.37
CA ASP A 95 21.06 21.25 -17.49
C ASP A 95 19.53 21.38 -17.67
N VAL A 96 18.77 20.98 -16.66
CA VAL A 96 17.29 21.02 -16.68
C VAL A 96 16.77 22.02 -15.66
N THR A 97 15.78 22.82 -16.06
CA THR A 97 15.02 23.71 -15.16
C THR A 97 13.52 23.62 -15.46
N GLY A 98 12.73 23.21 -14.46
CA GLY A 98 11.27 23.11 -14.51
C GLY A 98 10.65 23.43 -13.15
N THR A 99 9.40 23.04 -12.89
CA THR A 99 8.69 23.44 -11.65
C THR A 99 8.14 22.29 -10.80
N GLN A 100 7.86 21.13 -11.41
CA GLN A 100 7.29 19.96 -10.75
C GLN A 100 7.50 18.73 -11.64
N ASN A 101 7.78 17.57 -11.04
CA ASN A 101 8.13 16.35 -11.75
C ASN A 101 9.26 16.63 -12.76
N VAL A 102 10.35 17.19 -12.27
CA VAL A 102 11.52 17.57 -13.07
C VAL A 102 12.56 16.46 -12.98
N ALA A 103 13.14 16.06 -14.11
CA ALA A 103 14.20 15.05 -14.11
C ALA A 103 15.07 15.11 -15.36
N GLY A 104 16.07 14.22 -15.42
CA GLY A 104 16.85 14.03 -16.63
C GLY A 104 16.07 13.33 -17.74
N LEU A 105 15.57 12.12 -17.46
CA LEU A 105 14.94 11.28 -18.49
C LEU A 105 13.41 11.45 -18.53
N VAL A 106 12.74 11.28 -17.38
CA VAL A 106 11.27 11.22 -17.37
C VAL A 106 10.68 12.06 -16.25
N GLY A 107 9.71 12.92 -16.56
CA GLY A 107 8.95 13.65 -15.54
C GLY A 107 8.15 12.70 -14.65
N VAL A 108 7.23 11.92 -15.25
CA VAL A 108 6.40 10.91 -14.58
C VAL A 108 6.47 9.57 -15.32
N SER A 109 6.76 8.48 -14.60
CA SER A 109 6.90 7.15 -15.23
C SER A 109 5.92 6.12 -14.69
N TYR A 110 5.03 5.61 -15.54
CA TYR A 110 4.31 4.33 -15.35
C TYR A 110 5.01 3.17 -16.08
N GLY A 111 6.06 3.50 -16.84
CA GLY A 111 6.77 2.59 -17.72
C GLY A 111 8.06 2.02 -17.13
N THR A 112 8.84 1.42 -18.01
CA THR A 112 10.14 0.82 -17.69
C THR A 112 11.28 1.69 -18.20
N ILE A 113 12.19 2.08 -17.31
CA ILE A 113 13.42 2.82 -17.60
C ILE A 113 14.60 1.92 -17.21
N THR A 114 15.37 1.45 -18.18
CA THR A 114 16.43 0.45 -17.94
C THR A 114 17.74 0.75 -18.63
N ASN A 115 18.88 0.48 -17.98
CA ASN A 115 20.20 0.63 -18.58
C ASN A 115 20.43 2.07 -19.10
N CYS A 116 20.08 3.06 -18.28
CA CYS A 116 20.16 4.47 -18.61
C CYS A 116 20.97 5.26 -17.57
N PHE A 117 21.54 6.38 -17.98
CA PHE A 117 22.25 7.25 -17.04
C PHE A 117 22.11 8.74 -17.33
N VAL A 118 22.28 9.56 -16.28
CA VAL A 118 22.22 11.03 -16.34
C VAL A 118 23.41 11.62 -15.59
N ILE A 119 24.11 12.55 -16.24
CA ILE A 119 25.19 13.35 -15.66
C ILE A 119 24.88 14.83 -15.94
N GLY A 120 24.77 15.65 -14.89
CA GLY A 120 24.41 17.06 -15.09
C GLY A 120 23.86 17.79 -13.86
N LYS A 121 22.95 18.73 -14.11
CA LYS A 121 22.29 19.58 -13.11
C LYS A 121 20.80 19.65 -13.38
N ILE A 122 19.98 19.60 -12.32
CA ILE A 122 18.52 19.60 -12.43
C ILE A 122 17.97 20.54 -11.36
N ARG A 123 17.10 21.47 -11.77
CA ARG A 123 16.55 22.50 -10.88
C ARG A 123 15.04 22.59 -10.97
N ASP A 124 14.41 22.73 -9.82
CA ASP A 124 13.05 23.26 -9.69
C ASP A 124 13.12 24.79 -9.45
N ASP A 125 12.37 25.53 -10.27
CA ASP A 125 12.31 26.99 -10.30
C ASP A 125 11.28 27.62 -9.34
N ALA A 126 10.71 26.80 -8.47
CA ALA A 126 9.82 27.17 -7.39
C ALA A 126 8.40 27.63 -7.76
N GLY A 127 7.95 27.40 -8.99
CA GLY A 127 6.59 27.74 -9.43
C GLY A 127 5.45 26.82 -8.93
N SER A 128 5.73 25.76 -8.18
CA SER A 128 4.73 24.81 -7.65
C SER A 128 4.83 24.62 -6.13
N ASN A 129 3.71 24.24 -5.49
CA ASN A 129 3.64 23.82 -4.08
C ASN A 129 3.79 22.30 -3.89
N ALA A 130 4.13 21.57 -4.97
CA ALA A 130 4.31 20.11 -4.97
C ALA A 130 5.50 19.70 -5.86
N GLY A 131 6.56 20.52 -5.84
CA GLY A 131 7.79 20.30 -6.60
C GLY A 131 8.49 18.99 -6.23
N THR A 132 8.70 18.14 -7.23
CA THR A 132 9.43 16.88 -7.13
C THR A 132 10.57 16.89 -8.15
N VAL A 133 11.78 16.49 -7.73
CA VAL A 133 12.95 16.46 -8.63
C VAL A 133 13.77 15.20 -8.42
N GLY A 134 14.03 14.47 -9.51
CA GLY A 134 14.89 13.27 -9.48
C GLY A 134 15.94 13.26 -10.58
N GLY A 135 17.03 12.52 -10.38
CA GLY A 135 18.07 12.38 -11.40
C GLY A 135 17.58 11.67 -12.66
N ILE A 136 16.90 10.53 -12.48
CA ILE A 136 16.34 9.73 -13.57
C ILE A 136 14.88 10.10 -13.81
N VAL A 137 14.08 10.09 -12.76
CA VAL A 137 12.62 10.27 -12.83
C VAL A 137 12.11 11.28 -11.79
N GLY A 138 11.21 12.18 -12.18
CA GLY A 138 10.66 13.17 -11.25
C GLY A 138 9.74 12.50 -10.23
N LYS A 139 8.80 11.71 -10.76
CA LYS A 139 7.88 10.87 -10.01
C LYS A 139 7.74 9.49 -10.66
N ASN A 140 8.07 8.43 -9.93
CA ASN A 140 7.92 7.06 -10.41
C ASN A 140 6.54 6.54 -9.97
N LYS A 141 5.66 6.39 -10.96
CA LYS A 141 4.21 6.16 -10.93
C LYS A 141 3.41 7.30 -10.30
N GLU A 142 2.18 7.50 -10.77
CA GLU A 142 1.22 8.47 -10.23
C GLU A 142 -0.17 7.81 -10.14
N GLY A 143 -0.82 7.86 -8.97
CA GLY A 143 -2.22 7.42 -8.86
C GLY A 143 -2.44 5.89 -8.88
N GLU A 144 -3.66 5.52 -9.25
CA GLU A 144 -4.25 4.19 -9.06
C GLU A 144 -4.42 3.51 -10.42
N GLY A 145 -3.63 2.46 -10.63
CA GLY A 145 -3.60 1.70 -11.88
C GLY A 145 -2.74 0.46 -11.71
N ALA A 146 -3.01 -0.56 -12.52
CA ALA A 146 -2.35 -1.87 -12.43
C ALA A 146 -0.86 -1.82 -12.83
N LEU A 147 -0.46 -0.82 -13.61
CA LEU A 147 0.93 -0.66 -14.04
C LEU A 147 1.79 -0.01 -12.95
N ILE A 148 3.07 -0.38 -12.93
CA ILE A 148 4.07 0.12 -11.99
C ILE A 148 5.25 0.72 -12.75
N GLY A 149 5.77 1.85 -12.25
CA GLY A 149 6.98 2.46 -12.78
C GLY A 149 8.22 1.65 -12.35
N ILE A 150 9.07 1.29 -13.29
CA ILE A 150 10.29 0.51 -13.02
C ILE A 150 11.51 1.35 -13.45
N VAL A 151 12.40 1.63 -12.52
CA VAL A 151 13.72 2.21 -12.78
C VAL A 151 14.76 1.17 -12.37
N LYS A 152 15.47 0.61 -13.34
CA LYS A 152 16.36 -0.52 -13.09
C LYS A 152 17.69 -0.38 -13.82
N ASP A 153 18.76 -0.79 -13.15
CA ASP A 153 20.11 -0.75 -13.71
C ASP A 153 20.44 0.67 -14.23
N CYS A 154 20.13 1.69 -13.41
CA CYS A 154 20.19 3.09 -13.79
C CYS A 154 21.10 3.93 -12.88
N TYR A 155 21.66 4.93 -13.53
CA TYR A 155 22.63 5.91 -13.09
C TYR A 155 22.29 7.40 -12.91
N ALA A 156 22.50 8.04 -11.77
CA ALA A 156 22.49 9.52 -11.74
C ALA A 156 23.69 10.12 -11.02
N VAL A 157 24.46 10.97 -11.69
CA VAL A 157 25.50 11.81 -11.05
C VAL A 157 25.17 13.26 -11.35
N VAL A 158 24.35 13.82 -10.46
CA VAL A 158 23.65 15.09 -10.70
C VAL A 158 23.67 16.00 -9.48
N ASN A 159 23.71 17.30 -9.74
CA ASN A 159 23.41 18.30 -8.70
C ASN A 159 21.94 18.71 -8.84
N ILE A 160 21.17 18.43 -7.80
CA ILE A 160 19.73 18.68 -7.72
C ILE A 160 19.47 19.81 -6.73
N GLU A 161 18.72 20.81 -7.17
CA GLU A 161 18.20 21.90 -6.33
C GLU A 161 16.68 22.00 -6.53
N GLY A 162 15.89 22.09 -5.46
CA GLY A 162 14.43 22.21 -5.60
C GLY A 162 13.69 22.50 -4.30
N ARG A 163 12.35 22.53 -4.36
CA ARG A 163 11.54 22.91 -3.20
C ARG A 163 11.29 21.78 -2.22
N PHE A 164 10.54 20.76 -2.64
CA PHE A 164 9.95 19.78 -1.74
C PHE A 164 10.67 18.45 -1.76
N ASN A 165 10.24 17.49 -2.61
CA ASN A 165 10.72 16.11 -2.54
C ASN A 165 11.82 15.87 -3.58
N LEU A 166 13.05 15.71 -3.13
CA LEU A 166 14.22 15.59 -4.01
C LEU A 166 14.99 14.30 -3.73
N GLY A 167 15.28 13.53 -4.77
CA GLY A 167 16.09 12.32 -4.65
C GLY A 167 17.08 12.14 -5.78
N GLY A 168 18.20 11.50 -5.51
CA GLY A 168 19.24 11.31 -6.51
C GLY A 168 18.79 10.48 -7.72
N ILE A 169 17.89 9.50 -7.54
CA ILE A 169 17.26 8.74 -8.63
C ILE A 169 15.85 9.26 -8.90
N ALA A 170 15.00 9.31 -7.88
CA ALA A 170 13.60 9.71 -7.99
C ALA A 170 13.25 10.83 -7.01
N GLY A 171 12.54 11.86 -7.46
CA GLY A 171 12.00 12.87 -6.55
C GLY A 171 10.94 12.28 -5.63
N GLN A 172 10.08 11.44 -6.20
CA GLN A 172 9.06 10.72 -5.48
C GLN A 172 8.85 9.33 -6.09
N GLU A 173 8.75 8.32 -5.25
CA GLU A 173 8.14 7.04 -5.60
C GLU A 173 6.66 7.10 -5.15
N ASP A 174 5.72 6.68 -6.00
CA ASP A 174 4.29 6.66 -5.66
C ASP A 174 3.59 5.40 -6.22
N GLY A 175 2.51 4.94 -5.59
CA GLY A 175 1.64 3.89 -6.13
C GLY A 175 2.25 2.50 -6.39
N GLY A 176 3.45 2.18 -5.92
CA GLY A 176 4.08 0.86 -6.09
C GLY A 176 5.22 0.78 -7.11
N GLY A 177 5.89 1.91 -7.39
CA GLY A 177 7.11 1.93 -8.21
C GLY A 177 8.27 1.10 -7.64
N ILE A 178 9.22 0.76 -8.52
CA ILE A 178 10.41 -0.03 -8.22
C ILE A 178 11.66 0.73 -8.67
N ILE A 179 12.60 0.91 -7.75
CA ILE A 179 14.01 1.24 -8.01
C ILE A 179 14.88 0.04 -7.65
N GLU A 180 15.63 -0.46 -8.61
CA GLU A 180 16.50 -1.62 -8.42
C GLU A 180 17.86 -1.45 -9.09
N ASN A 181 18.93 -1.87 -8.40
CA ASN A 181 20.30 -1.83 -8.92
C ASN A 181 20.70 -0.44 -9.45
N CYS A 182 20.33 0.60 -8.74
CA CYS A 182 20.61 1.97 -9.14
C CYS A 182 21.64 2.60 -8.20
N TYR A 183 22.29 3.67 -8.65
CA TYR A 183 23.03 4.50 -7.71
C TYR A 183 22.98 5.98 -8.08
N ALA A 184 23.03 6.81 -7.04
CA ALA A 184 23.09 8.26 -7.18
C ALA A 184 24.38 8.83 -6.58
N ALA A 185 24.91 9.88 -7.20
CA ALA A 185 25.99 10.71 -6.67
C ALA A 185 25.75 12.18 -7.03
N GLY A 186 26.61 13.07 -6.52
CA GLY A 186 26.43 14.53 -6.62
C GLY A 186 25.77 15.09 -5.36
N THR A 187 25.05 16.19 -5.49
CA THR A 187 24.41 16.89 -4.35
C THR A 187 22.90 17.00 -4.52
N VAL A 188 22.15 16.94 -3.42
CA VAL A 188 20.70 17.17 -3.41
C VAL A 188 20.39 18.27 -2.40
N THR A 189 19.66 19.32 -2.78
CA THR A 189 19.42 20.47 -1.90
C THR A 189 17.99 20.99 -2.03
N ALA A 190 17.21 20.80 -0.96
CA ALA A 190 15.90 21.39 -0.78
C ALA A 190 15.99 22.72 -0.05
N PHE A 191 15.30 23.73 -0.56
CA PHE A 191 15.30 25.08 -0.01
C PHE A 191 13.97 25.50 0.65
N ASP A 192 12.88 24.74 0.48
CA ASP A 192 11.60 25.00 1.15
C ASP A 192 11.59 24.40 2.56
N ALA A 193 10.87 25.01 3.50
CA ALA A 193 10.76 24.56 4.90
C ALA A 193 10.18 23.14 5.04
N ASN A 194 9.38 22.70 4.08
CA ASN A 194 8.85 21.33 4.03
C ASN A 194 9.64 20.40 3.11
N GLY A 195 10.84 20.81 2.69
CA GLY A 195 11.65 20.07 1.73
C GLY A 195 12.29 18.81 2.29
N ALA A 196 11.88 17.66 1.76
CA ALA A 196 12.41 16.33 2.08
C ALA A 196 13.41 15.86 1.03
N THR A 197 14.52 15.28 1.50
CA THR A 197 15.56 14.80 0.59
C THR A 197 16.07 13.43 0.97
N GLY A 198 16.20 12.58 -0.04
CA GLY A 198 16.88 11.30 0.07
C GLY A 198 18.07 11.22 -0.87
N GLY A 199 19.09 10.45 -0.51
CA GLY A 199 20.17 10.16 -1.44
C GLY A 199 19.69 9.45 -2.71
N LEU A 200 18.70 8.54 -2.59
CA LEU A 200 18.05 7.88 -3.74
C LEU A 200 16.67 8.44 -4.04
N VAL A 201 15.82 8.58 -3.03
CA VAL A 201 14.39 8.93 -3.20
C VAL A 201 13.99 10.08 -2.27
N GLY A 202 13.38 11.15 -2.80
CA GLY A 202 12.93 12.27 -1.96
C GLY A 202 11.77 11.90 -1.04
N ALA A 203 10.68 11.39 -1.60
CA ALA A 203 9.53 10.89 -0.88
C ALA A 203 9.16 9.46 -1.31
N PHE A 204 8.91 8.59 -0.34
CA PHE A 204 8.60 7.18 -0.51
C PHE A 204 7.22 6.90 0.08
N ASN A 205 6.23 6.68 -0.79
CA ASN A 205 4.84 6.41 -0.46
C ASN A 205 4.48 4.90 -0.51
N ALA A 206 3.18 4.62 -0.69
CA ALA A 206 2.56 3.32 -0.76
C ALA A 206 3.27 2.28 -1.64
N GLY A 207 3.58 1.12 -1.04
CA GLY A 207 3.82 -0.13 -1.77
C GLY A 207 5.07 -0.19 -2.64
N GLN A 208 6.05 0.65 -2.36
CA GLN A 208 7.22 0.85 -3.21
C GLN A 208 8.38 -0.05 -2.88
N ILE A 209 9.31 -0.17 -3.82
CA ILE A 209 10.55 -0.95 -3.67
C ILE A 209 11.74 -0.05 -4.00
N VAL A 210 12.71 0.05 -3.09
CA VAL A 210 14.06 0.53 -3.40
C VAL A 210 15.02 -0.53 -2.90
N ARG A 211 15.71 -1.22 -3.81
CA ARG A 211 16.61 -2.30 -3.39
C ARG A 211 17.91 -2.36 -4.15
N ASN A 212 18.89 -3.00 -3.49
CA ASN A 212 20.20 -3.29 -4.07
C ASN A 212 20.86 -2.05 -4.67
N SER A 213 20.61 -0.87 -4.10
CA SER A 213 20.99 0.42 -4.67
C SER A 213 21.93 1.19 -3.75
N ALA A 214 22.69 2.13 -4.31
CA ALA A 214 23.76 2.84 -3.59
C ALA A 214 23.57 4.35 -3.59
N ALA A 215 23.51 4.96 -2.41
CA ALA A 215 23.53 6.41 -2.24
C ALA A 215 24.97 6.89 -2.00
N MET A 216 25.58 7.48 -3.02
CA MET A 216 26.98 7.94 -3.04
C MET A 216 27.05 9.48 -3.15
N ASN A 217 25.96 10.17 -2.80
CA ASN A 217 25.88 11.63 -2.79
C ASN A 217 26.90 12.23 -1.82
N ALA A 218 27.55 13.32 -2.21
CA ALA A 218 28.49 14.00 -1.33
C ALA A 218 27.78 14.72 -0.18
N LYS A 219 26.62 15.31 -0.50
CA LYS A 219 25.82 16.12 0.41
C LYS A 219 24.34 16.08 0.04
N ILE A 220 23.49 15.92 1.05
CA ILE A 220 22.04 16.10 0.97
C ILE A 220 21.61 17.16 1.98
N VAL A 221 20.72 18.06 1.55
CA VAL A 221 20.19 19.14 2.37
C VAL A 221 18.68 19.12 2.31
N GLY A 222 18.02 18.83 3.42
CA GLY A 222 16.58 18.97 3.57
C GLY A 222 16.24 19.93 4.70
N LYS A 223 14.98 20.33 4.78
CA LYS A 223 14.44 21.12 5.90
C LYS A 223 13.50 20.28 6.77
N LYS A 224 12.97 19.19 6.22
CA LYS A 224 12.10 18.23 6.88
C LYS A 224 12.38 16.84 6.31
N ASP A 225 12.60 15.83 7.15
CA ASP A 225 12.80 14.43 6.71
C ASP A 225 13.93 14.23 5.68
N THR A 226 15.17 14.19 6.17
CA THR A 226 16.40 14.12 5.39
C THR A 226 17.16 12.84 5.73
N ASP A 227 17.34 11.93 4.77
CA ASP A 227 18.02 10.66 5.02
C ASP A 227 18.83 10.14 3.83
N LYS A 228 19.76 9.21 4.07
CA LYS A 228 20.69 8.73 3.05
C LYS A 228 20.03 7.95 1.92
N ILE A 229 18.92 7.27 2.18
CA ILE A 229 18.20 6.49 1.16
C ILE A 229 16.93 7.21 0.74
N ALA A 230 16.01 7.39 1.67
CA ALA A 230 14.71 7.98 1.43
C ALA A 230 14.44 9.11 2.43
N GLY A 231 14.15 10.32 1.96
CA GLY A 231 13.89 11.46 2.84
C GLY A 231 12.61 11.28 3.65
N GLN A 232 11.48 11.57 3.02
CA GLN A 232 10.18 11.35 3.64
C GLN A 232 9.70 9.93 3.38
N LEU A 233 9.41 9.17 4.44
CA LEU A 233 8.68 7.92 4.36
C LEU A 233 7.22 8.16 4.75
N TYR A 234 6.30 7.93 3.82
CA TYR A 234 4.87 7.98 4.08
C TYR A 234 4.37 6.59 4.50
N ASP A 235 3.71 6.60 5.67
CA ASP A 235 3.03 5.46 6.29
C ASP A 235 3.91 4.20 6.43
N GLU A 236 3.31 3.02 6.60
CA GLU A 236 4.03 1.79 6.97
C GLU A 236 4.76 1.09 5.79
N SER A 237 4.97 1.76 4.66
CA SER A 237 5.36 1.19 3.35
C SER A 237 6.82 0.72 3.20
N GLY A 238 7.71 1.02 4.15
CA GLY A 238 9.16 0.73 4.11
C GLY A 238 9.61 -0.76 4.12
N ILE A 239 8.76 -1.75 3.81
CA ILE A 239 9.18 -3.17 3.78
C ILE A 239 10.23 -3.45 2.75
N SER A 240 10.08 -2.83 1.58
CA SER A 240 10.85 -3.14 0.41
C SER A 240 11.97 -2.13 0.15
N VAL A 241 12.37 -1.37 1.18
CA VAL A 241 13.69 -0.73 1.24
C VAL A 241 14.68 -1.78 1.74
N THR A 242 15.40 -2.47 0.85
CA THR A 242 16.26 -3.61 1.25
C THR A 242 17.57 -3.67 0.47
N GLY A 243 18.62 -4.20 1.08
CA GLY A 243 19.91 -4.40 0.39
C GLY A 243 20.55 -3.11 -0.13
N ASN A 244 20.18 -1.95 0.41
CA ASN A 244 20.78 -0.68 -0.02
C ASN A 244 22.05 -0.37 0.77
N ILE A 245 22.95 0.39 0.16
CA ILE A 245 24.13 0.93 0.82
C ILE A 245 24.20 2.44 0.68
N ALA A 246 24.82 3.11 1.64
CA ALA A 246 25.03 4.54 1.57
C ALA A 246 26.43 4.92 2.02
N TRP A 247 26.96 6.02 1.47
CA TRP A 247 28.23 6.56 1.92
C TRP A 247 28.14 7.01 3.39
N ASP A 248 29.03 6.49 4.21
CA ASP A 248 29.03 6.71 5.64
C ASP A 248 29.26 8.20 6.00
N ALA A 249 30.19 8.87 5.31
CA ALA A 249 30.51 10.28 5.51
C ALA A 249 29.69 11.24 4.62
N MET A 250 28.59 10.77 4.00
CA MET A 250 27.63 11.64 3.33
C MET A 250 27.19 12.76 4.27
N THR A 251 27.36 14.01 3.84
CA THR A 251 26.91 15.15 4.62
C THR A 251 25.39 15.22 4.57
N ILE A 252 24.75 15.22 5.73
CA ILE A 252 23.30 15.38 5.88
C ILE A 252 23.08 16.68 6.63
N GLU A 253 22.49 17.69 5.98
CA GLU A 253 22.08 18.93 6.63
C GLU A 253 20.56 19.01 6.64
N GLY A 254 19.96 19.07 7.83
CA GLY A 254 18.50 19.12 7.97
C GLY A 254 17.98 18.23 9.08
N ASN A 255 16.65 18.16 9.17
CA ASN A 255 15.97 17.29 10.10
C ASN A 255 16.09 15.85 9.63
N GLU A 256 16.67 14.99 10.45
CA GLU A 256 16.49 13.56 10.26
C GLU A 256 15.07 13.17 10.67
N PRO A 257 14.44 12.20 9.99
CA PRO A 257 13.10 11.78 10.35
C PRO A 257 13.09 11.19 11.77
N GLU A 258 12.07 11.54 12.57
CA GLU A 258 11.94 11.12 13.98
C GLU A 258 11.98 9.60 14.15
N PHE A 259 11.43 8.88 13.17
CA PHE A 259 11.41 7.44 13.16
C PHE A 259 11.51 6.93 11.72
N GLN A 260 12.57 6.16 11.40
CA GLN A 260 12.69 5.45 10.13
C GLN A 260 13.10 4.00 10.37
N PRO A 261 12.53 3.05 9.61
CA PRO A 261 13.08 1.73 9.51
C PRO A 261 14.38 1.84 8.71
N ILE A 262 15.48 2.01 9.42
CA ILE A 262 16.80 2.07 8.82
C ILE A 262 17.13 0.71 8.20
N LYS A 263 17.07 0.63 6.88
CA LYS A 263 17.28 -0.61 6.11
C LYS A 263 18.35 -0.48 5.03
N TRP A 264 19.48 0.14 5.38
CA TRP A 264 20.68 0.20 4.54
C TRP A 264 21.93 0.03 5.38
N THR A 265 23.03 -0.32 4.71
CA THR A 265 24.35 -0.45 5.33
C THR A 265 25.22 0.74 4.97
N ASP A 266 25.84 1.38 5.97
CA ASP A 266 26.84 2.42 5.73
C ASP A 266 28.14 1.80 5.20
N LYS A 267 28.72 2.43 4.18
CA LYS A 267 29.96 2.01 3.52
C LYS A 267 30.94 3.18 3.43
N SER A 268 32.21 2.91 3.72
CA SER A 268 33.27 3.91 3.53
C SER A 268 33.48 4.21 2.04
N ALA A 269 34.08 5.37 1.74
CA ALA A 269 34.49 5.69 0.37
C ALA A 269 35.36 4.58 -0.23
N SER A 270 36.29 4.03 0.57
CA SER A 270 37.19 2.95 0.13
C SER A 270 36.47 1.65 -0.22
N GLU A 271 35.33 1.37 0.40
CA GLU A 271 34.47 0.24 0.04
C GLU A 271 33.63 0.55 -1.19
N LEU A 272 33.07 1.76 -1.28
CA LEU A 272 32.29 2.22 -2.44
C LEU A 272 33.13 2.37 -3.71
N GLN A 273 34.45 2.39 -3.59
CA GLN A 273 35.42 2.39 -4.70
C GLN A 273 35.97 0.99 -5.01
N LYS A 274 35.22 -0.07 -4.69
CA LYS A 274 35.57 -1.46 -5.02
C LYS A 274 34.45 -2.16 -5.78
N LYS A 275 34.80 -2.85 -6.86
CA LYS A 275 33.85 -3.64 -7.67
C LYS A 275 33.10 -4.69 -6.82
N ALA A 276 33.82 -5.32 -5.90
CA ALA A 276 33.28 -6.39 -5.04
C ALA A 276 32.09 -5.93 -4.19
N THR A 277 32.04 -4.65 -3.80
CA THR A 277 30.94 -4.10 -2.99
C THR A 277 29.62 -4.17 -3.73
N PHE A 278 29.60 -3.76 -5.01
CA PHE A 278 28.40 -3.79 -5.84
C PHE A 278 28.06 -5.20 -6.32
N ALA A 279 29.08 -6.03 -6.59
CA ALA A 279 28.86 -7.44 -6.89
C ALA A 279 28.16 -8.17 -5.73
N ALA A 280 28.49 -7.82 -4.47
CA ALA A 280 27.83 -8.36 -3.29
C ALA A 280 26.37 -7.89 -3.12
N LEU A 281 25.97 -6.77 -3.74
CA LEU A 281 24.55 -6.37 -3.85
C LEU A 281 23.78 -7.15 -4.91
N GLY A 282 24.46 -8.01 -5.68
CA GLY A 282 23.86 -8.79 -6.77
C GLY A 282 23.94 -8.13 -8.15
N TRP A 283 24.75 -7.09 -8.34
CA TRP A 283 24.89 -6.43 -9.65
C TRP A 283 25.60 -7.33 -10.66
N ASP A 284 25.03 -7.45 -11.86
CA ASP A 284 25.57 -8.28 -12.94
C ASP A 284 26.68 -7.54 -13.72
N PHE A 285 27.93 -7.74 -13.30
CA PHE A 285 29.12 -7.24 -14.01
C PHE A 285 29.51 -8.08 -15.24
N ALA A 286 28.82 -9.20 -15.51
CA ALA A 286 29.03 -9.99 -16.71
C ALA A 286 28.26 -9.37 -17.89
N LYS A 287 27.04 -8.86 -17.65
CA LYS A 287 26.14 -8.37 -18.71
C LYS A 287 25.89 -6.88 -18.68
N ILE A 288 25.62 -6.30 -17.50
CA ILE A 288 25.06 -4.96 -17.39
C ILE A 288 26.12 -3.94 -16.98
N TRP A 289 26.88 -4.24 -15.94
CA TRP A 289 27.82 -3.30 -15.34
C TRP A 289 29.25 -3.58 -15.77
N ALA A 290 30.05 -2.52 -15.90
CA ALA A 290 31.50 -2.55 -16.01
C ALA A 290 32.12 -1.71 -14.89
N TRP A 291 33.43 -1.88 -14.67
CA TRP A 291 34.16 -1.14 -13.65
C TRP A 291 35.13 -0.18 -14.32
N GLN A 292 35.04 1.11 -13.99
CA GLN A 292 35.95 2.14 -14.49
C GLN A 292 36.93 2.53 -13.40
N GLY A 293 38.23 2.50 -13.70
CA GLY A 293 39.31 2.80 -12.76
C GLY A 293 39.83 1.59 -11.98
N SER A 294 40.79 1.82 -11.09
CA SER A 294 41.37 0.80 -10.19
C SER A 294 40.57 0.68 -8.88
N ASP A 295 40.71 -0.43 -8.17
CA ASP A 295 40.16 -0.52 -6.80
C ASP A 295 40.76 0.57 -5.90
N GLY A 296 39.90 1.24 -5.14
CA GLY A 296 40.25 2.42 -4.32
C GLY A 296 40.10 3.77 -5.02
N SER A 297 39.79 3.79 -6.32
CA SER A 297 39.45 5.02 -7.05
C SER A 297 38.36 4.84 -8.11
N GLY A 298 37.93 3.61 -8.36
CA GLY A 298 36.98 3.28 -9.42
C GLY A 298 35.51 3.40 -9.04
N TYR A 299 34.65 3.20 -10.03
CA TYR A 299 33.19 3.29 -9.91
C TYR A 299 32.47 2.43 -10.97
N PRO A 300 31.22 2.00 -10.72
CA PRO A 300 30.46 1.20 -11.67
C PRO A 300 29.93 2.05 -12.82
N ILE A 301 30.09 1.58 -14.05
CA ILE A 301 29.52 2.17 -15.28
C ILE A 301 28.67 1.15 -16.02
N LEU A 302 27.81 1.60 -16.93
CA LEU A 302 27.05 0.69 -17.79
C LEU A 302 27.96 0.16 -18.89
N LYS A 303 28.03 -1.17 -19.01
CA LYS A 303 28.97 -1.90 -19.88
C LYS A 303 28.76 -1.63 -21.36
N SER A 304 27.52 -1.34 -21.75
CA SER A 304 27.12 -1.20 -23.14
C SER A 304 27.51 0.16 -23.75
N PHE A 305 27.91 1.13 -22.94
CA PHE A 305 28.33 2.47 -23.38
C PHE A 305 29.85 2.63 -23.31
N ALA A 306 30.40 3.54 -24.11
CA ALA A 306 31.82 3.85 -24.05
C ALA A 306 32.19 4.53 -22.71
N ALA A 307 33.33 4.13 -22.13
CA ALA A 307 33.78 4.64 -20.83
C ALA A 307 34.06 6.15 -20.82
N LYS A 308 34.47 6.72 -21.96
CA LYS A 308 34.72 8.17 -22.13
C LYS A 308 33.45 9.01 -21.96
N ASP A 309 32.29 8.48 -22.33
CA ASP A 309 31.01 9.21 -22.27
C ASP A 309 30.37 9.13 -20.88
N GLN A 310 30.90 8.25 -20.04
CA GLN A 310 30.48 8.04 -18.66
C GLN A 310 31.48 8.62 -17.65
N GLU A 311 32.61 9.16 -18.13
CA GLU A 311 33.68 9.67 -17.29
C GLU A 311 33.14 10.76 -16.36
N ARG A 312 33.29 10.52 -15.06
CA ARG A 312 32.78 11.39 -14.01
C ARG A 312 33.61 11.25 -12.75
N LYS A 313 33.48 12.22 -11.86
CA LYS A 313 34.10 12.18 -10.54
C LYS A 313 33.01 12.01 -9.48
N VAL A 314 33.01 10.87 -8.80
CA VAL A 314 32.27 10.76 -7.54
C VAL A 314 33.08 11.47 -6.47
N ASP A 315 32.47 12.47 -5.84
CA ASP A 315 33.11 13.24 -4.78
C ASP A 315 32.88 12.57 -3.43
N PHE A 316 33.98 12.07 -2.85
CA PHE A 316 34.03 11.54 -1.49
C PHE A 316 34.82 12.45 -0.54
N GLY A 317 34.95 13.73 -0.89
CA GLY A 317 35.56 14.74 -0.03
C GLY A 317 34.69 15.03 1.18
N PHE A 318 35.27 14.93 2.38
CA PHE A 318 34.62 15.32 3.64
C PHE A 318 35.67 15.83 4.64
N ASN A 319 35.24 16.65 5.59
CA ASN A 319 36.10 17.12 6.68
C ASN A 319 36.05 16.18 7.89
N ALA A 320 34.85 15.99 8.41
CA ALA A 320 34.53 15.04 9.47
C ALA A 320 33.03 14.72 9.41
N ALA A 321 32.64 13.54 9.88
CA ALA A 321 31.25 13.09 9.92
C ALA A 321 30.97 12.31 11.20
N ILE A 322 29.77 12.46 11.74
CA ILE A 322 29.26 11.63 12.83
C ILE A 322 28.28 10.63 12.21
N VAL A 323 28.61 9.34 12.32
CA VAL A 323 27.80 8.23 11.83
C VAL A 323 27.24 7.51 13.04
N MET A 324 25.93 7.64 13.24
CA MET A 324 25.23 6.97 14.34
C MET A 324 23.84 6.55 13.91
N ARG A 325 23.30 5.56 14.62
CA ARG A 325 21.89 5.17 14.53
C ARG A 325 21.14 5.80 15.72
N PRO A 326 19.96 6.39 15.51
CA PRO A 326 19.20 6.98 16.60
C PRO A 326 18.68 5.91 17.57
N VAL A 327 18.71 6.21 18.86
CA VAL A 327 18.11 5.40 19.92
C VAL A 327 16.79 6.09 20.30
N ASN A 328 15.69 5.62 19.70
CA ASN A 328 14.38 6.26 19.84
C ASN A 328 13.51 5.73 20.99
N SER A 329 13.99 4.71 21.72
CA SER A 329 13.28 4.13 22.85
C SER A 329 14.25 3.60 23.90
N ALA A 330 13.87 3.70 25.17
CA ALA A 330 14.65 3.16 26.28
C ALA A 330 13.78 2.81 27.49
N LYS A 331 14.30 1.93 28.35
CA LYS A 331 13.65 1.60 29.62
C LYS A 331 14.00 2.65 30.69
N ALA A 332 12.98 3.09 31.43
CA ALA A 332 13.11 4.01 32.54
C ALA A 332 14.03 3.45 33.62
N LYS A 333 14.78 4.36 34.25
CA LYS A 333 15.73 4.07 35.34
C LYS A 333 16.86 3.11 34.93
N THR A 334 17.15 2.98 33.64
CA THR A 334 18.30 2.24 33.12
C THR A 334 19.15 3.16 32.25
N ASP A 335 20.47 3.02 32.35
CA ASP A 335 21.40 3.80 31.54
C ASP A 335 21.16 3.54 30.05
N ILE A 336 21.18 4.62 29.26
CA ILE A 336 20.94 4.58 27.82
C ILE A 336 22.29 4.75 27.13
N SER A 337 22.73 3.71 26.43
CA SER A 337 24.01 3.71 25.70
C SER A 337 23.82 4.30 24.31
N ILE A 338 24.58 5.34 23.99
CA ILE A 338 24.62 5.98 22.68
C ILE A 338 25.98 5.70 22.04
N GLU A 339 25.96 5.21 20.82
CA GLU A 339 27.15 4.88 20.03
C GLU A 339 27.21 5.74 18.78
N ALA A 340 28.38 6.31 18.50
CA ALA A 340 28.62 7.10 17.31
C ALA A 340 30.03 6.87 16.78
N ARG A 341 30.16 6.62 15.47
CA ARG A 341 31.46 6.59 14.80
C ARG A 341 31.80 7.99 14.29
N VAL A 342 32.94 8.52 14.69
CA VAL A 342 33.38 9.86 14.25
C VAL A 342 34.50 9.71 13.23
N ILE A 343 34.15 9.88 11.96
CA ILE A 343 35.09 9.71 10.84
C ILE A 343 35.73 11.06 10.56
N SER A 344 37.04 11.16 10.64
CA SER A 344 37.78 12.40 10.35
C SER A 344 39.23 12.11 9.97
N ALA A 345 39.84 12.97 9.13
CA ALA A 345 41.23 12.82 8.72
C ALA A 345 42.24 12.93 9.89
N LYS A 346 41.86 13.65 10.95
CA LYS A 346 42.63 13.79 12.20
C LYS A 346 41.70 13.54 13.38
N ALA A 347 42.24 13.02 14.48
CA ALA A 347 41.48 12.76 15.69
C ALA A 347 40.76 14.04 16.18
N PRO A 348 39.48 13.96 16.57
CA PRO A 348 38.75 15.11 17.11
C PRO A 348 39.30 15.52 18.48
N LYS A 349 39.17 16.81 18.82
CA LYS A 349 39.50 17.35 20.15
C LYS A 349 38.57 16.82 21.24
N SER A 350 37.29 16.64 20.90
CA SER A 350 36.30 16.05 21.79
C SER A 350 35.16 15.40 21.00
N VAL A 351 34.51 14.42 21.66
CA VAL A 351 33.23 13.87 21.26
C VAL A 351 32.36 13.85 22.51
N GLU A 352 31.20 14.51 22.44
CA GLU A 352 30.32 14.79 23.57
C GLU A 352 28.90 14.33 23.25
N LEU A 353 28.24 13.71 24.22
CA LEU A 353 26.83 13.39 24.20
C LEU A 353 26.07 14.42 25.05
N TRP A 354 25.12 15.12 24.46
CA TRP A 354 24.31 16.14 25.12
C TRP A 354 22.86 15.68 25.21
N TYR A 355 22.18 15.92 26.34
CA TYR A 355 20.81 15.45 26.54
C TYR A 355 20.00 16.34 27.49
N GLY A 356 18.67 16.24 27.40
CA GLY A 356 17.72 16.99 28.23
C GLY A 356 16.26 16.63 27.94
N SER A 357 15.33 17.43 28.46
CA SER A 357 13.88 17.15 28.40
C SER A 357 13.10 18.00 27.39
N VAL A 358 13.77 18.89 26.65
CA VAL A 358 13.15 19.80 25.68
C VAL A 358 13.69 19.51 24.27
N PRO A 359 12.85 19.35 23.24
CA PRO A 359 13.26 18.89 21.90
C PRO A 359 14.21 19.85 21.16
N ASP A 360 14.17 21.15 21.48
CA ASP A 360 14.97 22.17 20.79
C ASP A 360 16.41 22.30 21.32
N GLY A 361 16.81 21.45 22.26
CA GLY A 361 18.16 21.44 22.82
C GLY A 361 18.53 22.70 23.62
N SER A 362 17.64 23.70 23.71
CA SER A 362 17.94 25.03 24.28
C SER A 362 18.25 24.98 25.77
N SER A 363 17.76 23.96 26.45
CA SER A 363 17.94 23.73 27.89
C SER A 363 18.84 22.55 28.23
N PHE A 364 19.65 22.04 27.28
CA PHE A 364 20.54 20.91 27.55
C PHE A 364 21.70 21.36 28.46
N THR A 365 21.52 21.17 29.76
CA THR A 365 22.53 21.49 30.78
C THR A 365 23.45 20.30 31.10
N ALA A 366 23.08 19.09 30.65
CA ALA A 366 23.83 17.87 30.89
C ALA A 366 24.60 17.43 29.64
N LYS A 367 25.86 17.01 29.85
CA LYS A 367 26.71 16.42 28.82
C LYS A 367 27.59 15.30 29.38
N VAL A 368 27.97 14.37 28.52
CA VAL A 368 28.87 13.26 28.83
C VAL A 368 29.99 13.24 27.79
N ALA A 369 31.24 13.16 28.24
CA ALA A 369 32.35 12.89 27.33
C ALA A 369 32.24 11.45 26.83
N MET A 370 32.26 11.24 25.52
CA MET A 370 32.17 9.90 24.94
C MET A 370 33.55 9.26 24.90
N ALA A 371 33.64 8.00 25.31
CA ALA A 371 34.89 7.24 25.34
C ALA A 371 35.20 6.66 23.96
N LYS A 372 36.43 6.84 23.47
CA LYS A 372 36.89 6.25 22.21
C LYS A 372 37.11 4.74 22.37
N GLY A 373 36.51 3.96 21.48
CA GLY A 373 36.73 2.53 21.29
C GLY A 373 37.56 2.22 20.03
N LYS A 374 37.30 1.06 19.41
CA LYS A 374 37.94 0.63 18.16
C LYS A 374 37.22 1.24 16.95
N ASP A 375 37.89 1.28 15.80
CA ASP A 375 37.31 1.67 14.50
C ASP A 375 36.55 3.01 14.52
N ASP A 376 37.13 3.98 15.24
CA ASP A 376 36.58 5.32 15.47
C ASP A 376 35.18 5.37 16.11
N LEU A 377 34.77 4.28 16.76
CA LEU A 377 33.57 4.22 17.60
C LEU A 377 33.76 5.01 18.89
N TYR A 378 32.76 5.78 19.29
CA TYR A 378 32.67 6.47 20.57
C TYR A 378 31.39 6.07 21.27
N THR A 379 31.45 5.84 22.58
CA THR A 379 30.30 5.44 23.39
C THR A 379 30.09 6.41 24.55
N GLY A 380 28.86 6.87 24.73
CA GLY A 380 28.41 7.69 25.86
C GLY A 380 27.20 7.07 26.53
N LYS A 381 26.99 7.34 27.82
CA LYS A 381 25.84 6.83 28.58
C LYS A 381 25.04 7.98 29.18
N ILE A 382 23.75 8.04 28.87
CA ILE A 382 22.81 8.88 29.58
C ILE A 382 22.40 8.13 30.85
N PRO A 383 22.55 8.71 32.06
CA PRO A 383 22.11 8.08 33.30
C PRO A 383 20.63 7.72 33.24
N GLY A 384 20.22 6.62 33.88
CA GLY A 384 18.82 6.21 33.90
C GLY A 384 17.85 7.31 34.35
N VAL A 385 16.96 7.74 33.45
CA VAL A 385 15.94 8.75 33.70
C VAL A 385 14.57 8.14 33.97
N ALA A 386 13.68 8.88 34.65
CA ALA A 386 12.29 8.46 34.82
C ALA A 386 11.53 8.48 33.47
N LYS A 387 10.36 7.84 33.44
CA LYS A 387 9.42 7.94 32.31
C LYS A 387 9.13 9.42 31.99
N GLY A 388 9.25 9.78 30.72
CA GLY A 388 9.03 11.16 30.27
C GLY A 388 9.81 11.49 28.99
N PRO A 389 9.67 12.73 28.50
CA PRO A 389 10.41 13.19 27.33
C PRO A 389 11.91 13.24 27.63
N LEU A 390 12.69 12.60 26.76
CA LEU A 390 14.15 12.67 26.75
C LEU A 390 14.58 12.93 25.32
N TYR A 391 15.57 13.81 25.16
CA TYR A 391 16.14 14.13 23.86
C TYR A 391 17.67 14.20 23.95
N TYR A 392 18.36 13.90 22.85
CA TYR A 392 19.82 13.97 22.80
C TYR A 392 20.41 14.35 21.43
N TYR A 393 21.66 14.79 21.42
CA TYR A 393 22.49 14.88 20.22
C TYR A 393 23.95 14.55 20.55
N VAL A 394 24.71 14.16 19.52
CA VAL A 394 26.17 13.97 19.61
C VAL A 394 26.86 15.16 18.97
N LYS A 395 27.89 15.69 19.63
CA LYS A 395 28.73 16.77 19.13
C LYS A 395 30.18 16.31 19.05
N THR A 396 30.87 16.64 17.97
CA THR A 396 32.32 16.54 17.89
C THR A 396 32.95 17.89 17.59
N VAL A 397 34.07 18.18 18.25
CA VAL A 397 34.94 19.30 17.91
C VAL A 397 36.12 18.73 17.13
N THR A 398 36.23 19.09 15.86
CA THR A 398 37.30 18.59 14.98
C THR A 398 38.67 19.11 15.41
N ALA A 399 39.74 18.54 14.83
CA ALA A 399 41.10 19.01 15.05
C ALA A 399 41.29 20.51 14.70
N SER A 400 40.56 21.04 13.72
CA SER A 400 40.58 22.46 13.35
C SER A 400 39.76 23.35 14.29
N GLY A 401 38.97 22.76 15.19
CA GLY A 401 38.08 23.48 16.10
C GLY A 401 36.67 23.70 15.55
N ALA A 402 36.33 23.14 14.39
CA ALA A 402 34.95 23.19 13.89
C ALA A 402 34.05 22.27 14.72
N GLU A 403 32.84 22.71 15.02
CA GLU A 403 31.82 21.89 15.67
C GLU A 403 30.95 21.19 14.62
N ILE A 404 30.69 19.90 14.82
CA ILE A 404 29.77 19.11 14.01
C ILE A 404 28.84 18.38 14.96
N THR A 405 27.55 18.37 14.66
CA THR A 405 26.54 17.67 15.44
C THR A 405 25.81 16.63 14.61
N LYS A 406 25.26 15.64 15.31
CA LYS A 406 24.28 14.70 14.79
C LYS A 406 23.11 14.61 15.79
N PRO A 407 21.89 15.00 15.41
CA PRO A 407 21.50 15.53 14.11
C PRO A 407 22.19 16.88 13.79
N TRP A 408 22.17 17.27 12.52
CA TRP A 408 22.86 18.48 12.05
C TRP A 408 22.37 19.75 12.76
N ASP A 409 21.06 19.88 12.92
CA ASP A 409 20.46 20.92 13.75
C ASP A 409 20.20 20.38 15.16
N LYS A 410 20.93 20.90 16.15
CA LYS A 410 20.73 20.54 17.56
C LYS A 410 19.36 20.96 18.11
N ALA A 411 18.67 21.90 17.45
CA ALA A 411 17.29 22.25 17.76
C ALA A 411 16.26 21.23 17.27
N GLN A 412 16.73 20.16 16.62
CA GLN A 412 15.94 19.02 16.19
C GLN A 412 16.55 17.75 16.79
N SER A 413 16.78 17.76 18.10
CA SER A 413 17.43 16.67 18.81
C SER A 413 16.62 15.35 18.76
N ILE A 414 17.31 14.21 18.89
CA ILE A 414 16.69 12.89 18.76
C ILE A 414 15.85 12.59 20.00
N GLY A 415 14.56 12.35 19.81
CA GLY A 415 13.63 11.95 20.87
C GLY A 415 13.80 10.50 21.28
N VAL A 416 13.76 10.25 22.58
CA VAL A 416 13.79 8.91 23.18
C VAL A 416 12.49 8.69 23.94
N ALA A 417 11.68 7.74 23.49
CA ALA A 417 10.52 7.27 24.22
C ALA A 417 10.98 6.44 25.44
N VAL A 418 11.03 7.06 26.61
CA VAL A 418 11.40 6.38 27.86
C VAL A 418 10.15 5.79 28.52
N ASP A 419 10.02 4.47 28.50
CA ASP A 419 8.91 3.73 29.11
C ASP A 419 9.33 3.02 30.41
N ASP A 420 8.41 2.84 31.36
CA ASP A 420 8.65 2.08 32.59
C ASP A 420 8.12 0.63 32.51
N GLY A 421 7.79 0.16 31.31
CA GLY A 421 7.10 -1.11 31.06
C GLY A 421 5.60 -1.11 31.37
N THR A 422 5.02 0.00 31.86
CA THR A 422 3.58 0.09 32.08
C THR A 422 2.87 0.36 30.76
N VAL A 423 2.04 -0.58 30.33
CA VAL A 423 1.19 -0.43 29.15
C VAL A 423 -0.12 0.25 29.55
N TYR A 424 -0.41 1.38 28.92
CA TYR A 424 -1.68 2.10 29.05
C TYR A 424 -2.46 1.97 27.75
N GLY A 425 -3.79 1.90 27.85
CA GLY A 425 -4.70 1.78 26.71
C GLY A 425 -5.76 0.71 26.92
N GLU A 426 -6.54 0.46 25.87
CA GLU A 426 -7.54 -0.60 25.84
C GLU A 426 -7.38 -1.39 24.52
N PRO A 427 -7.83 -2.65 24.46
CA PRO A 427 -7.99 -3.36 23.19
C PRO A 427 -8.79 -2.53 22.18
N ALA A 428 -8.27 -2.42 20.96
CA ALA A 428 -8.88 -1.65 19.87
C ALA A 428 -9.20 -2.54 18.68
N GLU A 429 -9.93 -2.01 17.69
CA GLU A 429 -10.24 -2.72 16.44
C GLU A 429 -10.88 -4.11 16.69
N ILE A 430 -11.80 -4.17 17.65
CA ILE A 430 -12.46 -5.42 18.05
C ILE A 430 -13.48 -5.82 16.99
N VAL A 431 -13.38 -7.06 16.50
CA VAL A 431 -14.35 -7.66 15.58
C VAL A 431 -14.60 -9.12 15.92
N ILE A 432 -15.86 -9.53 15.74
CA ILE A 432 -16.27 -10.93 15.80
C ILE A 432 -16.63 -11.45 14.40
N SER A 433 -16.39 -12.73 14.15
CA SER A 433 -16.66 -13.40 12.87
C SER A 433 -17.21 -14.81 13.11
N LEU A 434 -17.99 -15.32 12.16
CA LEU A 434 -18.48 -16.69 12.22
C LEU A 434 -17.32 -17.69 12.05
N GLY A 435 -17.37 -18.80 12.79
CA GLY A 435 -16.47 -19.93 12.57
C GLY A 435 -16.92 -20.83 11.42
N GLU A 436 -16.16 -21.88 11.17
CA GLU A 436 -16.50 -22.93 10.19
C GLU A 436 -17.86 -23.58 10.51
N LYS A 437 -18.15 -23.76 11.81
CA LYS A 437 -19.37 -24.38 12.33
C LYS A 437 -20.27 -23.33 12.95
N GLN A 438 -21.58 -23.59 12.92
CA GLN A 438 -22.58 -22.74 13.57
C GLN A 438 -22.44 -22.67 15.11
N THR A 439 -21.67 -23.56 15.73
CA THR A 439 -21.40 -23.51 17.19
C THR A 439 -20.09 -22.80 17.54
N THR A 440 -19.49 -22.09 16.58
CA THR A 440 -18.19 -21.45 16.72
C THR A 440 -18.28 -19.95 16.44
N MET A 441 -17.62 -19.15 17.30
CA MET A 441 -17.42 -17.71 17.10
C MET A 441 -15.93 -17.39 17.18
N ALA A 442 -15.46 -16.55 16.27
CA ALA A 442 -14.07 -16.10 16.20
C ALA A 442 -13.98 -14.61 16.59
N PHE A 443 -12.90 -14.24 17.25
CA PHE A 443 -12.63 -12.92 17.77
C PHE A 443 -11.28 -12.44 17.27
N ASN A 444 -11.19 -11.15 16.92
CA ASN A 444 -9.95 -10.45 16.68
C ASN A 444 -9.95 -9.08 17.34
N TRP A 445 -8.76 -8.63 17.76
CA TRP A 445 -8.53 -7.25 18.19
C TRP A 445 -7.05 -6.89 18.04
N MET A 446 -6.77 -5.61 18.08
CA MET A 446 -5.43 -5.04 17.97
C MET A 446 -5.00 -4.38 19.29
N THR A 447 -3.71 -4.48 19.61
CA THR A 447 -3.07 -3.76 20.72
C THR A 447 -1.67 -3.31 20.32
N ILE A 448 -0.92 -2.69 21.24
CA ILE A 448 0.50 -2.43 21.04
C ILE A 448 1.33 -3.73 21.13
N PRO A 449 2.51 -3.81 20.49
CA PRO A 449 3.33 -5.03 20.45
C PRO A 449 3.70 -5.61 21.82
N ALA A 450 3.66 -4.84 22.90
CA ALA A 450 3.99 -5.28 24.25
C ALA A 450 2.97 -6.28 24.85
N ILE A 451 1.71 -6.27 24.42
CA ILE A 451 0.69 -7.20 24.92
C ILE A 451 0.80 -8.50 24.11
N LYS A 452 1.25 -9.59 24.75
CA LYS A 452 1.51 -10.88 24.07
C LYS A 452 0.38 -11.89 24.22
N ASP A 453 -0.29 -11.88 25.36
CA ASP A 453 -1.35 -12.82 25.70
C ASP A 453 -2.66 -12.44 24.97
N SER A 454 -3.42 -13.45 24.54
CA SER A 454 -4.64 -13.27 23.76
C SER A 454 -5.79 -14.05 24.39
N ILE A 455 -6.64 -13.37 25.17
CA ILE A 455 -7.71 -13.98 25.97
C ILE A 455 -9.05 -13.37 25.62
N VAL A 456 -10.06 -14.24 25.43
CA VAL A 456 -11.47 -13.85 25.46
C VAL A 456 -12.08 -14.36 26.75
N TYR A 457 -12.64 -13.45 27.53
CA TYR A 457 -13.46 -13.75 28.70
C TYR A 457 -14.91 -13.81 28.24
N TYR A 458 -15.63 -14.91 28.48
CA TYR A 458 -17.01 -15.06 28.00
C TYR A 458 -17.89 -15.85 28.96
N ALA A 459 -19.18 -15.54 28.98
CA ALA A 459 -20.18 -16.27 29.74
C ALA A 459 -21.55 -16.15 29.08
N LYS A 460 -22.42 -17.15 29.27
CA LYS A 460 -23.82 -17.03 28.87
C LYS A 460 -24.44 -15.88 29.66
N LYS A 461 -25.14 -14.96 28.98
CA LYS A 461 -25.76 -13.79 29.60
C LYS A 461 -26.85 -14.19 30.59
N ASP A 462 -27.62 -15.20 30.21
CA ASP A 462 -28.61 -15.81 31.11
C ASP A 462 -27.92 -16.40 32.34
N GLY A 463 -28.29 -15.88 33.52
CA GLY A 463 -27.70 -16.28 34.80
C GLY A 463 -26.29 -15.73 35.08
N PHE A 464 -25.76 -14.78 34.30
CA PHE A 464 -24.42 -14.21 34.53
C PHE A 464 -24.33 -13.44 35.85
N LYS A 465 -23.37 -13.82 36.72
CA LYS A 465 -23.12 -13.19 38.03
C LYS A 465 -21.73 -12.58 38.17
N GLY A 466 -21.09 -12.22 37.05
CA GLY A 466 -19.77 -11.57 37.05
C GLY A 466 -18.56 -12.50 36.88
N SER A 467 -18.78 -13.80 36.67
CA SER A 467 -17.70 -14.79 36.46
C SER A 467 -17.64 -15.26 35.01
N PHE A 468 -16.48 -15.07 34.37
CA PHE A 468 -16.23 -15.46 32.99
C PHE A 468 -15.49 -16.80 32.89
N LYS A 469 -15.73 -17.52 31.80
CA LYS A 469 -14.80 -18.53 31.27
C LYS A 469 -13.73 -17.84 30.44
N GLU A 470 -12.58 -18.48 30.26
CA GLU A 470 -11.52 -18.00 29.38
C GLU A 470 -11.38 -18.90 28.16
N ALA A 471 -11.21 -18.28 27.00
CA ALA A 471 -10.69 -18.91 25.79
C ALA A 471 -9.36 -18.23 25.43
N ARG A 472 -8.37 -19.03 25.06
CA ARG A 472 -7.02 -18.57 24.70
C ARG A 472 -6.79 -18.75 23.22
N GLY A 473 -6.00 -17.85 22.64
CA GLY A 473 -5.60 -17.96 21.25
C GLY A 473 -4.21 -17.41 21.01
N THR A 474 -3.98 -16.87 19.81
CA THR A 474 -2.64 -16.52 19.32
C THR A 474 -2.49 -15.01 19.16
N GLY A 475 -1.32 -14.50 19.53
CA GLY A 475 -0.88 -13.14 19.23
C GLY A 475 0.24 -13.15 18.18
N SER A 476 0.21 -12.23 17.23
CA SER A 476 1.29 -12.01 16.26
C SER A 476 1.56 -10.53 16.05
N ILE A 477 2.84 -10.13 16.08
CA ILE A 477 3.23 -8.78 15.66
C ILE A 477 2.92 -8.66 14.18
N VAL A 478 2.25 -7.57 13.83
CA VAL A 478 1.92 -7.23 12.46
C VAL A 478 2.46 -5.85 12.22
N ALA A 479 3.23 -5.78 11.15
CA ALA A 479 3.64 -4.54 10.56
C ALA A 479 3.62 -4.79 9.06
N VAL A 480 3.30 -3.75 8.29
CA VAL A 480 3.84 -3.70 6.94
C VAL A 480 5.33 -3.64 7.16
N THR A 481 5.91 -2.54 7.65
CA THR A 481 7.36 -2.46 7.91
C THR A 481 7.80 -2.93 9.30
N PRO A 482 8.61 -4.02 9.42
CA PRO A 482 9.16 -4.44 10.70
C PRO A 482 9.91 -3.31 11.38
N GLY A 483 9.63 -3.14 12.67
CA GLY A 483 10.14 -2.08 13.50
C GLY A 483 9.54 -0.71 13.20
N PHE A 484 8.42 -0.56 12.47
CA PHE A 484 7.77 0.72 12.20
C PHE A 484 6.26 0.62 12.35
N ASN A 485 5.68 1.37 13.31
CA ASN A 485 4.24 1.34 13.63
C ASN A 485 3.67 -0.07 13.81
N GLU A 486 4.47 -0.97 14.39
CA GLU A 486 4.04 -2.35 14.62
C GLU A 486 2.83 -2.39 15.57
N LYS A 487 1.87 -3.28 15.29
CA LYS A 487 0.76 -3.61 16.18
C LYS A 487 0.82 -5.08 16.58
N MET A 488 0.17 -5.45 17.68
CA MET A 488 -0.14 -6.85 17.98
C MET A 488 -1.55 -7.16 17.51
N SER A 489 -1.69 -8.21 16.69
CA SER A 489 -2.97 -8.82 16.35
C SER A 489 -3.22 -10.01 17.27
N HIS A 490 -4.42 -10.10 17.82
CA HIS A 490 -4.86 -11.19 18.67
C HIS A 490 -6.00 -11.94 18.01
N LYS A 491 -5.94 -13.27 18.00
CA LYS A 491 -6.99 -14.13 17.42
C LYS A 491 -7.37 -15.22 18.39
N VAL A 492 -8.65 -15.32 18.72
CA VAL A 492 -9.20 -16.33 19.63
C VAL A 492 -10.48 -16.89 19.02
N THR A 493 -10.70 -18.19 19.19
CA THR A 493 -11.92 -18.87 18.74
C THR A 493 -12.58 -19.55 19.93
N ILE A 494 -13.90 -19.47 20.01
CA ILE A 494 -14.72 -20.17 21.00
C ILE A 494 -15.59 -21.18 20.26
N ASP A 495 -15.50 -22.43 20.68
CA ASP A 495 -16.27 -23.55 20.16
C ASP A 495 -17.36 -24.01 21.14
N ASN A 496 -18.26 -24.86 20.64
CA ASN A 496 -19.32 -25.50 21.42
C ASN A 496 -20.24 -24.51 22.12
N LEU A 497 -20.52 -23.38 21.45
CA LEU A 497 -21.52 -22.41 21.89
C LEU A 497 -22.91 -23.05 21.86
N GLU A 498 -23.73 -22.70 22.85
CA GLU A 498 -25.12 -23.10 22.89
C GLU A 498 -25.89 -22.34 21.79
N PRO A 499 -26.57 -23.05 20.87
CA PRO A 499 -27.23 -22.38 19.75
C PRO A 499 -28.24 -21.32 20.20
N ALA A 500 -28.26 -20.18 19.52
CA ALA A 500 -29.11 -19.02 19.80
C ALA A 500 -28.94 -18.36 21.20
N ALA A 501 -28.00 -18.82 22.03
CA ALA A 501 -27.75 -18.18 23.32
C ALA A 501 -26.98 -16.85 23.15
N THR A 502 -27.36 -15.85 23.94
CA THR A 502 -26.59 -14.60 24.08
C THR A 502 -25.48 -14.77 25.10
N TYR A 503 -24.29 -14.30 24.75
CA TYR A 503 -23.10 -14.30 25.57
C TYR A 503 -22.65 -12.87 25.86
N VAL A 504 -22.16 -12.63 27.08
CA VAL A 504 -21.37 -11.45 27.42
C VAL A 504 -19.90 -11.79 27.27
N TYR A 505 -19.07 -10.87 26.78
CA TYR A 505 -17.64 -11.10 26.63
C TYR A 505 -16.77 -9.86 26.81
N ARG A 506 -15.48 -10.08 27.02
CA ARG A 506 -14.38 -9.09 26.98
C ARG A 506 -13.18 -9.70 26.28
N VAL A 507 -12.30 -8.87 25.71
CA VAL A 507 -11.00 -9.30 25.19
C VAL A 507 -9.88 -8.69 26.03
N GLY A 508 -8.73 -9.37 26.14
CA GLY A 508 -7.63 -8.88 26.95
C GLY A 508 -6.44 -9.83 27.05
N ASP A 509 -5.62 -9.64 28.08
CA ASP A 509 -4.30 -10.27 28.23
C ASP A 509 -4.22 -11.34 29.34
N GLY A 510 -5.34 -11.72 29.97
CA GLY A 510 -5.29 -12.64 31.12
C GLY A 510 -4.97 -11.93 32.44
N LYS A 511 -4.75 -10.62 32.43
CA LYS A 511 -4.32 -9.80 33.58
C LYS A 511 -5.25 -8.58 33.68
N GLY A 512 -4.69 -7.38 33.85
CA GLY A 512 -5.43 -6.13 34.03
C GLY A 512 -5.77 -5.40 32.73
N PHE A 513 -5.25 -5.82 31.56
CA PHE A 513 -5.49 -5.13 30.29
C PHE A 513 -6.67 -5.79 29.55
N GLN A 514 -7.85 -5.16 29.60
CA GLN A 514 -9.09 -5.72 29.08
C GLN A 514 -9.98 -4.65 28.43
N SER A 515 -10.86 -5.06 27.54
CA SER A 515 -11.90 -4.21 26.95
C SER A 515 -13.09 -4.01 27.89
N TRP A 516 -13.97 -3.07 27.51
CA TRP A 516 -15.37 -3.05 27.97
C TRP A 516 -16.09 -4.38 27.67
N GLN A 517 -17.21 -4.59 28.37
CA GLN A 517 -18.07 -5.76 28.15
C GLN A 517 -18.97 -5.54 26.92
N TYR A 518 -18.96 -6.53 26.02
CA TYR A 518 -19.80 -6.60 24.83
C TYR A 518 -20.72 -7.81 24.89
N GLU A 519 -21.66 -7.89 23.96
CA GLU A 519 -22.59 -9.01 23.81
C GLU A 519 -22.60 -9.52 22.37
N PHE A 520 -22.77 -10.83 22.20
CA PHE A 520 -23.07 -11.45 20.91
C PHE A 520 -24.07 -12.58 21.08
N THR A 521 -24.77 -12.94 20.01
CA THR A 521 -25.65 -14.12 19.98
C THR A 521 -25.01 -15.21 19.15
N ALA A 522 -24.90 -16.41 19.71
CA ALA A 522 -24.39 -17.58 18.99
C ALA A 522 -25.36 -17.95 17.85
N PRO A 523 -24.87 -18.46 16.71
CA PRO A 523 -25.74 -18.88 15.62
C PRO A 523 -26.80 -19.90 16.11
N PRO A 524 -28.02 -19.85 15.56
CA PRO A 524 -29.09 -20.74 15.97
C PRO A 524 -28.87 -22.17 15.44
N ASP A 525 -29.62 -23.12 16.00
CA ASP A 525 -29.71 -24.47 15.44
C ASP A 525 -30.43 -24.36 14.08
N PRO A 526 -29.80 -24.78 12.96
CA PRO A 526 -30.38 -24.62 11.63
C PRO A 526 -31.71 -25.39 11.47
N LYS A 527 -31.96 -26.41 12.30
CA LYS A 527 -33.23 -27.17 12.29
C LYS A 527 -34.37 -26.45 13.01
N LYS A 528 -34.09 -25.31 13.66
CA LYS A 528 -35.04 -24.58 14.51
C LYS A 528 -35.27 -23.14 14.03
N VAL A 529 -34.77 -22.78 12.85
CA VAL A 529 -34.99 -21.46 12.26
C VAL A 529 -35.55 -21.60 10.85
N ASP A 530 -36.59 -20.83 10.57
CA ASP A 530 -37.27 -20.84 9.27
C ASP A 530 -36.49 -20.04 8.21
N GLY A 531 -35.51 -19.25 8.65
CA GLY A 531 -34.63 -18.46 7.78
C GLY A 531 -33.74 -17.51 8.58
N PHE A 532 -32.90 -16.77 7.87
CA PHE A 532 -32.04 -15.75 8.43
C PHE A 532 -31.80 -14.64 7.42
N SER A 533 -31.52 -13.43 7.91
CA SER A 533 -31.12 -12.31 7.07
C SER A 533 -29.73 -11.82 7.39
N PHE A 534 -29.05 -11.27 6.40
CA PHE A 534 -27.75 -10.61 6.56
C PHE A 534 -27.71 -9.31 5.76
N LEU A 535 -26.85 -8.39 6.18
CA LEU A 535 -26.59 -7.15 5.46
C LEU A 535 -25.42 -7.37 4.51
N PHE A 536 -25.55 -6.88 3.28
CA PHE A 536 -24.50 -6.90 2.27
C PHE A 536 -24.15 -5.48 1.80
N THR A 537 -22.87 -5.12 1.93
CA THR A 537 -22.30 -3.85 1.52
C THR A 537 -20.98 -4.08 0.77
N SER A 538 -20.47 -3.04 0.12
CA SER A 538 -19.16 -3.09 -0.55
C SER A 538 -18.57 -1.69 -0.70
N ASP A 539 -17.26 -1.62 -0.91
CA ASP A 539 -16.54 -0.44 -1.39
C ASP A 539 -16.76 0.86 -0.59
N PRO A 540 -16.66 0.87 0.76
CA PRO A 540 -16.56 2.13 1.48
C PRO A 540 -15.33 2.94 1.06
N GLN A 541 -14.23 2.27 0.73
CA GLN A 541 -13.02 2.76 0.05
C GLN A 541 -12.61 4.20 0.48
N SER A 542 -12.50 4.39 1.79
CA SER A 542 -12.43 5.71 2.43
C SER A 542 -11.07 5.97 3.09
N VAL A 543 -10.63 7.23 3.13
CA VAL A 543 -9.29 7.63 3.62
C VAL A 543 -9.29 8.31 4.99
N SER A 544 -10.46 8.78 5.46
CA SER A 544 -10.58 9.53 6.70
C SER A 544 -11.86 9.17 7.46
N LEU A 545 -11.89 9.43 8.77
CA LEU A 545 -13.09 9.19 9.60
C LEU A 545 -14.34 9.87 9.02
N LYS A 546 -14.18 11.08 8.45
CA LYS A 546 -15.27 11.82 7.81
C LYS A 546 -15.84 11.07 6.60
N ASP A 547 -14.98 10.47 5.78
CA ASP A 547 -15.43 9.71 4.60
C ASP A 547 -16.23 8.46 5.03
N TYR A 548 -15.77 7.77 6.08
CA TYR A 548 -16.48 6.61 6.66
C TYR A 548 -17.80 6.97 7.35
N GLU A 549 -18.16 8.24 7.53
CA GLU A 549 -19.50 8.61 8.01
C GLU A 549 -20.59 8.11 7.06
N THR A 550 -20.28 8.01 5.76
CA THR A 550 -21.18 7.43 4.75
C THR A 550 -21.46 5.95 5.01
N LEU A 551 -20.42 5.16 5.34
CA LEU A 551 -20.55 3.76 5.72
C LEU A 551 -21.36 3.61 7.01
N LYS A 552 -21.05 4.42 8.03
CA LYS A 552 -21.77 4.41 9.32
C LYS A 552 -23.26 4.71 9.11
N PHE A 553 -23.56 5.73 8.31
CA PHE A 553 -24.93 6.09 7.94
C PHE A 553 -25.64 4.94 7.24
N THR A 554 -24.98 4.30 6.27
CA THR A 554 -25.49 3.16 5.50
C THR A 554 -25.83 1.97 6.39
N TYR A 555 -24.92 1.57 7.29
CA TYR A 555 -25.21 0.49 8.25
C TYR A 555 -26.31 0.85 9.24
N ASN A 556 -26.33 2.07 9.78
CA ASN A 556 -27.40 2.50 10.68
C ASN A 556 -28.76 2.37 10.01
N TYR A 557 -28.88 2.71 8.72
CA TYR A 557 -30.12 2.51 7.97
C TYR A 557 -30.44 1.03 7.78
N GLY A 558 -29.49 0.19 7.36
CA GLY A 558 -29.72 -1.26 7.20
C GLY A 558 -30.19 -1.95 8.48
N LEU A 559 -29.68 -1.54 9.63
CA LEU A 559 -30.10 -2.05 10.94
C LEU A 559 -31.50 -1.58 11.36
N THR A 560 -32.09 -0.60 10.67
CA THR A 560 -33.54 -0.30 10.82
C THR A 560 -34.42 -1.26 10.02
N LEU A 561 -33.88 -1.89 8.97
CA LEU A 561 -34.58 -2.88 8.14
C LEU A 561 -34.46 -4.29 8.73
N VAL A 562 -33.36 -4.55 9.42
CA VAL A 562 -33.06 -5.83 10.05
C VAL A 562 -32.55 -5.59 11.47
N ASP A 563 -33.41 -5.81 12.48
CA ASP A 563 -33.10 -5.58 13.89
C ASP A 563 -31.91 -6.43 14.39
N LYS A 564 -31.75 -7.66 13.86
CA LYS A 564 -30.70 -8.62 14.25
C LYS A 564 -30.20 -9.43 13.05
N PRO A 565 -29.36 -8.85 12.18
CA PRO A 565 -28.80 -9.62 11.08
C PRO A 565 -27.91 -10.74 11.64
N ALA A 566 -27.94 -11.90 10.99
CA ALA A 566 -27.10 -13.04 11.31
C ALA A 566 -25.61 -12.68 11.26
N PHE A 567 -25.24 -11.85 10.28
CA PHE A 567 -23.91 -11.30 10.07
C PHE A 567 -24.00 -10.10 9.10
N MET A 568 -22.88 -9.39 8.95
CA MET A 568 -22.64 -8.41 7.90
C MET A 568 -21.55 -8.95 6.97
N LEU A 569 -21.80 -8.94 5.66
CA LEU A 569 -20.83 -9.33 4.64
C LEU A 569 -20.42 -8.09 3.84
N MET A 570 -19.11 -7.85 3.73
CA MET A 570 -18.58 -6.72 2.95
C MET A 570 -17.69 -7.22 1.81
N ALA A 571 -18.05 -6.90 0.55
CA ALA A 571 -17.30 -7.34 -0.62
C ALA A 571 -16.05 -6.50 -0.93
N GLY A 572 -15.17 -6.30 0.06
CA GLY A 572 -13.85 -5.70 -0.12
C GLY A 572 -13.83 -4.19 -0.32
N ASP A 573 -12.61 -3.68 -0.52
CA ASP A 573 -12.28 -2.27 -0.57
C ASP A 573 -12.75 -1.54 0.70
N ILE A 574 -12.42 -2.16 1.82
CA ILE A 574 -12.68 -1.63 3.17
C ILE A 574 -11.91 -0.32 3.32
N THR A 575 -10.65 -0.31 2.88
CA THR A 575 -9.75 0.85 2.91
C THR A 575 -9.44 1.38 1.52
N GLN A 576 -8.85 2.58 1.41
CA GLN A 576 -8.25 3.05 0.16
C GLN A 576 -6.86 2.46 -0.08
N ASP A 577 -6.13 2.28 1.01
CA ASP A 577 -4.73 1.90 1.04
C ASP A 577 -4.52 0.92 2.20
N GLY A 578 -4.58 -0.38 1.91
CA GLY A 578 -4.50 -1.45 2.89
C GLY A 578 -3.24 -1.41 3.76
N TYR A 579 -2.13 -0.90 3.23
CA TYR A 579 -0.90 -0.73 3.99
C TYR A 579 -0.96 0.36 5.09
N LYS A 580 -2.00 1.21 5.15
CA LYS A 580 -2.10 2.30 6.14
C LYS A 580 -2.95 1.89 7.34
N ALA A 581 -2.35 1.64 8.51
CA ALA A 581 -3.13 1.34 9.72
C ALA A 581 -4.07 2.48 10.15
N SER A 582 -3.80 3.73 9.75
CA SER A 582 -4.68 4.88 10.02
C SER A 582 -6.04 4.77 9.33
N GLN A 583 -6.10 4.26 8.10
CA GLN A 583 -7.36 4.06 7.39
C GLN A 583 -8.17 2.90 7.98
N TRP A 584 -7.50 1.78 8.32
CA TRP A 584 -8.12 0.71 9.10
C TRP A 584 -8.66 1.22 10.43
N SER A 585 -7.90 2.05 11.14
CA SER A 585 -8.34 2.65 12.41
C SER A 585 -9.58 3.52 12.20
N CYS A 586 -9.69 4.28 11.10
CA CYS A 586 -10.88 5.05 10.77
C CYS A 586 -12.11 4.14 10.52
N PHE A 587 -11.93 3.05 9.77
CA PHE A 587 -12.98 2.04 9.57
C PHE A 587 -13.52 1.51 10.91
N PHE A 588 -12.63 1.02 11.78
CA PHE A 588 -13.04 0.50 13.10
C PHE A 588 -13.59 1.59 14.03
N GLN A 589 -13.10 2.82 13.97
CA GLN A 589 -13.69 3.92 14.74
C GLN A 589 -15.10 4.29 14.27
N SER A 590 -15.40 4.10 12.99
CA SER A 590 -16.70 4.45 12.42
C SER A 590 -17.81 3.45 12.79
N VAL A 591 -17.48 2.15 12.80
CA VAL A 591 -18.48 1.06 12.92
C VAL A 591 -18.10 -0.04 13.91
N GLY A 592 -17.05 0.14 14.71
CA GLY A 592 -16.53 -0.88 15.64
C GLY A 592 -17.51 -1.30 16.73
N ASP A 593 -18.47 -0.44 17.09
CA ASP A 593 -19.59 -0.78 17.98
C ASP A 593 -20.43 -1.94 17.42
N LYS A 594 -20.62 -1.97 16.09
CA LYS A 594 -21.34 -3.04 15.37
C LYS A 594 -20.44 -4.25 15.16
N LEU A 595 -19.17 -4.05 14.78
CA LEU A 595 -18.22 -5.15 14.55
C LEU A 595 -17.94 -5.97 15.82
N ALA A 596 -18.03 -5.35 17.00
CA ALA A 596 -17.88 -6.03 18.28
C ALA A 596 -19.14 -6.81 18.71
N THR A 597 -20.28 -6.68 18.02
CA THR A 597 -21.57 -7.27 18.45
C THR A 597 -22.27 -8.10 17.38
N ILE A 598 -22.02 -7.83 16.10
CA ILE A 598 -22.57 -8.51 14.94
C ILE A 598 -21.41 -9.16 14.16
N PRO A 599 -21.47 -10.47 13.85
CA PRO A 599 -20.43 -11.12 13.07
C PRO A 599 -20.17 -10.43 11.73
N PHE A 600 -18.90 -10.16 11.44
CA PHE A 600 -18.46 -9.53 10.20
C PHE A 600 -17.66 -10.52 9.35
N MET A 601 -18.06 -10.64 8.08
CA MET A 601 -17.47 -11.56 7.11
C MET A 601 -16.84 -10.74 5.97
N PRO A 602 -15.51 -10.51 6.01
CA PRO A 602 -14.82 -9.65 5.05
C PRO A 602 -14.40 -10.40 3.77
N VAL A 603 -14.54 -9.74 2.63
CA VAL A 603 -13.88 -10.14 1.38
C VAL A 603 -12.66 -9.24 1.16
N MET A 604 -11.58 -9.80 0.60
CA MET A 604 -10.40 -9.02 0.21
C MET A 604 -10.68 -8.21 -1.06
N GLY A 605 -10.53 -6.89 -1.02
CA GLY A 605 -10.54 -6.03 -2.21
C GLY A 605 -9.15 -5.57 -2.66
N ASN A 606 -9.08 -4.96 -3.85
CA ASN A 606 -7.79 -4.59 -4.42
C ASN A 606 -7.12 -3.43 -3.67
N HIS A 607 -7.91 -2.60 -2.99
CA HIS A 607 -7.39 -1.55 -2.13
C HIS A 607 -6.93 -2.07 -0.77
N ASP A 608 -7.47 -3.18 -0.28
CA ASP A 608 -7.15 -3.75 1.04
C ASP A 608 -5.76 -4.39 1.11
N PHE A 609 -5.14 -4.67 -0.03
CA PHE A 609 -3.77 -5.18 -0.12
C PHE A 609 -2.82 -4.23 -0.86
N LYS A 610 -3.32 -3.05 -1.26
CA LYS A 610 -2.49 -2.00 -1.86
C LYS A 610 -1.36 -1.65 -0.89
N GLY A 611 -0.13 -1.82 -1.35
CA GLY A 611 1.09 -1.63 -0.57
C GLY A 611 1.41 -2.71 0.47
N ASP A 612 0.63 -3.79 0.50
CA ASP A 612 0.82 -4.97 1.35
C ASP A 612 0.60 -6.26 0.53
N PRO A 613 1.59 -6.65 -0.31
CA PRO A 613 1.45 -7.77 -1.24
C PRO A 613 1.27 -9.13 -0.54
N THR A 614 1.44 -9.19 0.79
CA THR A 614 1.27 -10.39 1.60
C THR A 614 -0.10 -10.48 2.27
N TYR A 615 -0.95 -9.46 2.09
CA TYR A 615 -2.25 -9.33 2.74
C TYR A 615 -2.16 -9.28 4.28
N SER A 616 -1.00 -8.96 4.84
CA SER A 616 -0.68 -9.08 6.27
C SER A 616 -1.61 -8.23 7.14
N THR A 617 -1.86 -6.99 6.75
CA THR A 617 -2.71 -6.02 7.44
C THR A 617 -4.17 -6.47 7.46
N PHE A 618 -4.72 -6.91 6.33
CA PHE A 618 -6.05 -7.49 6.26
C PHE A 618 -6.15 -8.76 7.11
N LYS A 619 -5.26 -9.73 6.86
CA LYS A 619 -5.26 -11.01 7.59
C LYS A 619 -5.12 -10.82 9.08
N SER A 620 -4.41 -9.79 9.54
CA SER A 620 -4.25 -9.50 10.96
C SER A 620 -5.50 -9.01 11.66
N ARG A 621 -6.41 -8.35 10.93
CA ARG A 621 -7.59 -7.69 11.49
C ARG A 621 -8.84 -8.56 11.50
N PHE A 622 -8.76 -9.74 10.89
CA PHE A 622 -9.89 -10.63 10.76
C PHE A 622 -9.50 -12.06 11.15
N ASN A 623 -10.31 -12.68 12.00
CA ASN A 623 -10.17 -14.08 12.38
C ASN A 623 -11.20 -14.91 11.61
N THR A 624 -10.97 -15.07 10.31
CA THR A 624 -11.84 -15.84 9.42
C THR A 624 -11.60 -17.35 9.61
N PRO A 625 -12.54 -18.23 9.20
CA PRO A 625 -12.34 -19.68 9.25
C PRO A 625 -11.03 -20.12 8.56
N ALA A 626 -10.28 -21.00 9.23
CA ALA A 626 -8.99 -21.49 8.76
C ALA A 626 -9.12 -22.68 7.79
N ASN A 627 -10.06 -22.62 6.86
CA ASN A 627 -10.43 -23.72 5.96
C ASN A 627 -10.25 -23.39 4.46
N GLY A 628 -9.54 -22.30 4.13
CA GLY A 628 -9.26 -21.84 2.78
C GLY A 628 -8.34 -22.75 1.95
N ALA A 629 -8.07 -22.36 0.70
CA ALA A 629 -7.22 -23.05 -0.27
C ALA A 629 -5.71 -23.14 0.11
N GLY A 630 -5.33 -22.60 1.28
CA GLY A 630 -3.98 -22.69 1.86
C GLY A 630 -2.89 -21.90 1.13
N GLY A 631 -1.67 -21.94 1.69
CA GLY A 631 -0.54 -21.12 1.25
C GLY A 631 -0.76 -19.64 1.57
N ASP A 632 -0.24 -18.74 0.73
CA ASP A 632 -0.30 -17.29 0.94
C ASP A 632 -1.73 -16.71 0.87
N LEU A 633 -2.72 -17.50 0.44
CA LEU A 633 -4.13 -17.09 0.40
C LEU A 633 -4.89 -17.41 1.70
N GLY A 634 -4.26 -18.09 2.67
CA GLY A 634 -4.91 -18.43 3.94
C GLY A 634 -5.38 -17.18 4.68
N GLY A 635 -6.67 -17.15 5.07
CA GLY A 635 -7.29 -15.99 5.72
C GLY A 635 -7.84 -14.92 4.77
N THR A 636 -7.69 -15.08 3.44
CA THR A 636 -8.34 -14.21 2.44
C THR A 636 -9.41 -14.94 1.63
N ASN A 637 -9.46 -16.27 1.77
CA ASN A 637 -10.56 -17.12 1.31
C ASN A 637 -10.88 -18.16 2.39
N TYR A 638 -12.15 -18.53 2.45
CA TYR A 638 -12.70 -19.42 3.47
C TYR A 638 -14.16 -19.75 3.15
N TRP A 639 -14.72 -20.75 3.80
CA TRP A 639 -16.16 -21.02 3.77
C TRP A 639 -16.73 -21.10 5.18
N PHE A 640 -18.03 -20.88 5.31
CA PHE A 640 -18.77 -21.04 6.55
C PHE A 640 -20.21 -21.47 6.24
N GLU A 641 -20.89 -22.03 7.25
CA GLU A 641 -22.29 -22.44 7.14
C GLU A 641 -23.15 -21.64 8.12
N TYR A 642 -24.32 -21.21 7.66
CA TYR A 642 -25.33 -20.58 8.51
C TYR A 642 -26.72 -21.00 8.03
N GLY A 643 -27.56 -21.51 8.94
CA GLY A 643 -28.85 -22.07 8.57
C GLY A 643 -28.69 -23.22 7.56
N ASP A 644 -29.46 -23.16 6.47
CA ASP A 644 -29.38 -24.11 5.35
C ASP A 644 -28.58 -23.56 4.14
N ALA A 645 -27.62 -22.67 4.41
CA ALA A 645 -26.76 -22.06 3.40
C ALA A 645 -25.27 -22.33 3.65
N PHE A 646 -24.57 -22.62 2.56
CA PHE A 646 -23.13 -22.66 2.45
C PHE A 646 -22.63 -21.36 1.80
N PHE A 647 -21.71 -20.68 2.48
CA PHE A 647 -21.06 -19.48 1.99
C PHE A 647 -19.59 -19.75 1.70
N ALA A 648 -19.08 -19.25 0.58
CA ALA A 648 -17.64 -19.22 0.32
C ALA A 648 -17.18 -17.82 -0.08
N VAL A 649 -16.05 -17.40 0.46
CA VAL A 649 -15.35 -16.17 0.10
C VAL A 649 -14.11 -16.55 -0.70
N LEU A 650 -13.94 -15.99 -1.89
CA LEU A 650 -12.75 -16.13 -2.73
C LEU A 650 -11.97 -14.81 -2.78
N ASN A 651 -10.65 -14.91 -2.93
CA ASN A 651 -9.78 -13.78 -3.19
C ASN A 651 -9.45 -13.68 -4.69
N THR A 652 -9.96 -12.64 -5.34
CA THR A 652 -9.71 -12.34 -6.76
C THR A 652 -8.48 -11.47 -6.99
N GLU A 653 -7.79 -11.07 -5.91
CA GLU A 653 -6.74 -10.07 -5.93
C GLU A 653 -5.35 -10.68 -5.78
N ALA A 654 -4.39 -10.20 -6.58
CA ALA A 654 -2.97 -10.57 -6.46
C ALA A 654 -2.03 -9.57 -7.14
N VAL A 655 -0.81 -9.42 -6.61
CA VAL A 655 0.32 -8.73 -7.25
C VAL A 655 1.49 -9.71 -7.41
N PRO A 656 2.08 -9.84 -8.62
CA PRO A 656 1.63 -9.23 -9.88
C PRO A 656 0.31 -9.85 -10.37
N ASN A 657 -0.46 -9.13 -11.21
CA ASN A 657 -1.75 -9.60 -11.76
C ASN A 657 -1.69 -10.97 -12.43
N ALA A 658 -0.51 -11.36 -12.96
CA ALA A 658 -0.29 -12.69 -13.53
C ALA A 658 -0.55 -13.84 -12.53
N ALA A 659 -0.51 -13.57 -11.22
CA ALA A 659 -0.82 -14.54 -10.18
C ALA A 659 -2.34 -14.75 -9.96
N ILE A 660 -3.21 -13.86 -10.47
CA ILE A 660 -4.67 -13.96 -10.29
C ILE A 660 -5.19 -15.29 -10.84
N LYS A 661 -4.85 -15.63 -12.09
CA LYS A 661 -5.32 -16.85 -12.75
C LYS A 661 -4.99 -18.14 -11.98
N PRO A 662 -3.71 -18.46 -11.71
CA PRO A 662 -3.37 -19.68 -10.98
C PRO A 662 -3.95 -19.69 -9.55
N ASN A 663 -4.03 -18.53 -8.88
CA ASN A 663 -4.63 -18.44 -7.54
C ASN A 663 -6.14 -18.72 -7.58
N LEU A 664 -6.86 -18.17 -8.55
CA LEU A 664 -8.31 -18.36 -8.69
C LEU A 664 -8.63 -19.79 -9.14
N GLU A 665 -7.85 -20.38 -10.05
CA GLU A 665 -8.01 -21.78 -10.46
C GLU A 665 -7.86 -22.75 -9.27
N LYS A 666 -6.85 -22.50 -8.42
CA LYS A 666 -6.62 -23.24 -7.17
C LYS A 666 -7.81 -23.11 -6.21
N GLN A 667 -8.29 -21.89 -6.01
CA GLN A 667 -9.43 -21.61 -5.14
C GLN A 667 -10.72 -22.25 -5.66
N LEU A 668 -11.01 -22.19 -6.95
CA LEU A 668 -12.19 -22.83 -7.52
C LEU A 668 -12.15 -24.36 -7.38
N SER A 669 -10.96 -24.98 -7.50
CA SER A 669 -10.81 -26.43 -7.25
C SER A 669 -11.03 -26.79 -5.78
N TRP A 670 -10.58 -25.93 -4.86
CA TRP A 670 -10.88 -26.04 -3.43
C TRP A 670 -12.38 -25.89 -3.16
N LEU A 671 -13.03 -24.91 -3.79
CA LEU A 671 -14.47 -24.66 -3.67
C LEU A 671 -15.29 -25.85 -4.19
N GLU A 672 -14.94 -26.40 -5.36
CA GLU A 672 -15.58 -27.60 -5.91
C GLU A 672 -15.53 -28.78 -4.93
N ALA A 673 -14.39 -28.96 -4.26
CA ALA A 673 -14.24 -30.00 -3.25
C ALA A 673 -15.08 -29.73 -1.99
N ALA A 674 -15.22 -28.46 -1.58
CA ALA A 674 -16.06 -28.07 -0.44
C ALA A 674 -17.55 -28.22 -0.75
N VAL A 675 -17.99 -27.74 -1.92
CA VAL A 675 -19.38 -27.82 -2.41
C VAL A 675 -19.86 -29.28 -2.53
N LYS A 676 -18.98 -30.21 -2.88
CA LYS A 676 -19.30 -31.65 -2.92
C LYS A 676 -19.53 -32.29 -1.55
N LYS A 677 -19.02 -31.68 -0.47
CA LYS A 677 -19.09 -32.22 0.89
C LYS A 677 -20.24 -31.63 1.70
N THR A 678 -20.68 -30.42 1.37
CA THR A 678 -21.81 -29.78 2.07
C THR A 678 -23.14 -30.33 1.57
N ASN A 679 -24.11 -30.45 2.49
CA ASN A 679 -25.49 -30.82 2.19
C ASN A 679 -26.44 -29.61 2.26
N LYS A 680 -25.91 -28.40 2.46
CA LYS A 680 -26.69 -27.17 2.52
C LYS A 680 -27.38 -26.90 1.20
N LYS A 681 -28.66 -26.51 1.28
CA LYS A 681 -29.48 -26.24 0.10
C LYS A 681 -28.92 -25.11 -0.75
N TRP A 682 -28.68 -23.97 -0.12
CA TRP A 682 -28.25 -22.73 -0.77
C TRP A 682 -26.74 -22.61 -0.81
N LYS A 683 -26.20 -22.18 -1.97
CA LYS A 683 -24.77 -21.94 -2.17
C LYS A 683 -24.55 -20.51 -2.62
N ILE A 684 -23.86 -19.75 -1.78
CA ILE A 684 -23.59 -18.34 -1.99
C ILE A 684 -22.08 -18.11 -2.02
N VAL A 685 -21.59 -17.41 -3.04
CA VAL A 685 -20.17 -17.09 -3.18
C VAL A 685 -19.97 -15.58 -3.15
N ALA A 686 -18.91 -15.11 -2.50
CA ALA A 686 -18.51 -13.71 -2.54
C ALA A 686 -17.05 -13.55 -2.95
N PHE A 687 -16.78 -12.55 -3.78
CA PHE A 687 -15.43 -12.10 -4.14
C PHE A 687 -15.50 -10.63 -4.55
N HIS A 688 -14.38 -9.91 -4.50
CA HIS A 688 -14.39 -8.47 -4.74
C HIS A 688 -14.58 -8.13 -6.22
N ALA A 689 -13.61 -8.44 -7.08
CA ALA A 689 -13.71 -8.23 -8.52
C ALA A 689 -14.52 -9.36 -9.18
N GLY A 690 -15.68 -9.02 -9.76
CA GLY A 690 -16.60 -9.99 -10.34
C GLY A 690 -16.49 -10.23 -11.84
N PRO A 691 -17.10 -11.31 -12.36
CA PRO A 691 -17.06 -11.67 -13.79
C PRO A 691 -17.91 -10.76 -14.69
N TYR A 692 -18.85 -10.01 -14.11
CA TYR A 692 -19.81 -9.16 -14.84
C TYR A 692 -19.80 -7.73 -14.27
N SER A 693 -18.78 -6.95 -14.65
CA SER A 693 -18.54 -5.56 -14.24
C SER A 693 -18.91 -4.54 -15.34
N SER A 694 -19.06 -3.28 -14.98
CA SER A 694 -19.24 -2.12 -15.86
C SER A 694 -17.93 -1.37 -16.10
N ASN A 695 -17.27 -0.88 -15.05
CA ASN A 695 -16.20 0.12 -15.11
C ASN A 695 -14.79 -0.49 -15.12
N HIS A 696 -14.67 -1.75 -14.70
CA HIS A 696 -13.45 -2.55 -14.83
C HIS A 696 -13.64 -3.70 -15.83
N ASP A 697 -12.56 -4.25 -16.38
CA ASP A 697 -12.62 -5.42 -17.26
C ASP A 697 -12.81 -6.71 -16.44
N GLY A 698 -14.02 -7.27 -16.47
CA GLY A 698 -14.35 -8.51 -15.77
C GLY A 698 -13.93 -9.78 -16.53
N THR A 699 -13.44 -9.66 -17.77
CA THR A 699 -13.09 -10.81 -18.63
C THR A 699 -12.08 -11.76 -17.98
N PRO A 700 -10.98 -11.30 -17.33
CA PRO A 700 -10.01 -12.19 -16.70
C PRO A 700 -10.63 -13.10 -15.62
N ILE A 701 -11.62 -12.60 -14.87
CA ILE A 701 -12.32 -13.39 -13.85
C ILE A 701 -13.41 -14.26 -14.49
N ARG A 702 -14.15 -13.71 -15.46
CA ARG A 702 -15.24 -14.41 -16.15
C ARG A 702 -14.77 -15.67 -16.85
N ASP A 703 -13.67 -15.60 -17.59
CA ASP A 703 -13.13 -16.70 -18.38
C ASP A 703 -12.66 -17.88 -17.49
N ILE A 704 -12.35 -17.61 -16.22
CA ILE A 704 -11.89 -18.60 -15.25
C ILE A 704 -13.05 -19.15 -14.42
N ALA A 705 -13.92 -18.27 -13.94
CA ALA A 705 -14.86 -18.60 -12.86
C ALA A 705 -16.28 -18.87 -13.32
N ALA A 706 -16.81 -18.16 -14.32
CA ALA A 706 -18.26 -18.14 -14.59
C ALA A 706 -18.83 -19.54 -14.88
N ALA A 707 -18.21 -20.27 -15.82
CA ALA A 707 -18.64 -21.62 -16.18
C ALA A 707 -18.51 -22.63 -15.02
N ARG A 708 -17.49 -22.46 -14.15
CA ARG A 708 -17.25 -23.34 -13.00
C ARG A 708 -18.27 -23.08 -11.87
N LEU A 709 -18.62 -21.81 -11.63
CA LEU A 709 -19.67 -21.43 -10.67
C LEU A 709 -21.04 -21.95 -11.13
N GLU A 710 -21.36 -21.82 -12.42
CA GLU A 710 -22.58 -22.40 -13.01
C GLU A 710 -22.60 -23.94 -12.84
N ALA A 711 -21.50 -24.62 -13.16
CA ALA A 711 -21.39 -26.08 -13.00
C ALA A 711 -21.50 -26.55 -11.54
N MET A 712 -21.01 -25.77 -10.59
CA MET A 712 -21.16 -26.01 -9.15
C MET A 712 -22.58 -25.72 -8.63
N LYS A 713 -23.45 -25.17 -9.48
CA LYS A 713 -24.81 -24.76 -9.12
C LYS A 713 -24.80 -23.75 -7.97
N ILE A 714 -23.94 -22.73 -8.07
CA ILE A 714 -23.92 -21.60 -7.14
C ILE A 714 -25.15 -20.73 -7.42
N ASP A 715 -25.97 -20.50 -6.40
CA ASP A 715 -27.25 -19.79 -6.55
C ASP A 715 -27.04 -18.27 -6.70
N LEU A 716 -26.20 -17.70 -5.83
CA LEU A 716 -25.94 -16.27 -5.75
C LEU A 716 -24.44 -15.99 -5.63
N VAL A 717 -23.98 -15.01 -6.39
CA VAL A 717 -22.63 -14.46 -6.34
C VAL A 717 -22.72 -12.98 -5.98
N LEU A 718 -21.95 -12.57 -4.97
CA LEU A 718 -21.87 -11.21 -4.45
C LEU A 718 -20.51 -10.60 -4.73
N SER A 719 -20.47 -9.40 -5.31
CA SER A 719 -19.25 -8.67 -5.61
C SER A 719 -19.31 -7.18 -5.32
N GLY A 720 -18.14 -6.54 -5.30
CA GLY A 720 -17.95 -5.09 -5.16
C GLY A 720 -17.20 -4.54 -6.36
N HIS A 721 -16.17 -3.74 -6.12
CA HIS A 721 -15.19 -3.20 -7.07
C HIS A 721 -15.74 -2.11 -8.00
N ASP A 722 -16.93 -2.32 -8.52
CA ASP A 722 -17.67 -1.34 -9.30
C ASP A 722 -18.62 -0.56 -8.38
N HIS A 723 -18.39 0.75 -8.27
CA HIS A 723 -19.13 1.64 -7.37
C HIS A 723 -20.51 2.05 -7.93
N LEU A 724 -21.26 1.06 -8.38
CA LEU A 724 -22.63 1.12 -8.87
C LEU A 724 -23.30 -0.24 -8.64
N TYR A 725 -24.62 -0.25 -8.50
CA TYR A 725 -25.37 -1.49 -8.40
C TYR A 725 -25.51 -2.14 -9.78
N LEU A 726 -25.26 -3.45 -9.86
CA LEU A 726 -25.52 -4.27 -11.04
C LEU A 726 -26.12 -5.61 -10.63
N ARG A 727 -27.08 -6.10 -11.42
CA ARG A 727 -27.58 -7.47 -11.32
C ARG A 727 -27.70 -8.13 -12.68
N THR A 728 -27.41 -9.43 -12.71
CA THR A 728 -27.71 -10.32 -13.84
C THR A 728 -27.83 -11.77 -13.42
N THR A 729 -28.47 -12.60 -14.23
CA THR A 729 -28.40 -14.06 -14.13
C THR A 729 -28.01 -14.61 -15.49
N MET A 730 -26.91 -15.37 -15.54
CA MET A 730 -26.29 -15.78 -16.80
C MET A 730 -26.25 -17.30 -16.93
N LYS A 731 -26.64 -17.81 -18.11
CA LYS A 731 -26.48 -19.22 -18.49
C LYS A 731 -25.63 -19.29 -19.76
N GLY A 732 -24.36 -19.62 -19.61
CA GLY A 732 -23.36 -19.36 -20.64
C GLY A 732 -23.31 -17.86 -20.99
N ASP A 733 -23.55 -17.53 -22.26
CA ASP A 733 -23.55 -16.16 -22.80
C ASP A 733 -24.93 -15.48 -22.81
N ARG A 734 -25.97 -16.14 -22.28
CA ARG A 734 -27.36 -15.65 -22.33
C ARG A 734 -27.87 -15.23 -20.96
N LYS A 735 -28.54 -14.07 -20.93
CA LYS A 735 -29.33 -13.64 -19.77
C LYS A 735 -30.54 -14.57 -19.59
N VAL A 736 -30.76 -14.99 -18.35
CA VAL A 736 -31.93 -15.77 -17.91
C VAL A 736 -32.51 -15.14 -16.65
N VAL A 737 -33.63 -15.67 -16.14
CA VAL A 737 -34.21 -15.19 -14.88
C VAL A 737 -33.55 -15.87 -13.66
N PRO A 738 -33.53 -15.22 -12.48
CA PRO A 738 -33.04 -15.83 -11.25
C PRO A 738 -33.65 -17.22 -10.98
N GLY A 739 -32.80 -18.16 -10.54
CA GLY A 739 -33.17 -19.57 -10.33
C GLY A 739 -33.02 -20.48 -11.56
N GLN A 740 -32.74 -19.94 -12.75
CA GLN A 740 -32.38 -20.77 -13.93
C GLN A 740 -30.87 -21.01 -14.09
N SER A 741 -30.05 -20.16 -13.48
CA SER A 741 -28.59 -20.26 -13.40
C SER A 741 -28.08 -19.36 -12.26
N THR A 742 -26.76 -19.22 -12.12
CA THR A 742 -26.13 -18.36 -11.12
C THR A 742 -26.53 -16.89 -11.31
N THR A 743 -27.01 -16.28 -10.23
CA THR A 743 -27.31 -14.83 -10.19
C THR A 743 -26.11 -14.09 -9.63
N TYR A 744 -25.73 -12.99 -10.27
CA TYR A 744 -24.58 -12.15 -9.92
C TYR A 744 -25.09 -10.77 -9.52
N VAL A 745 -24.62 -10.27 -8.38
CA VAL A 745 -24.93 -8.93 -7.88
C VAL A 745 -23.64 -8.21 -7.51
N THR A 746 -23.43 -7.04 -8.11
CA THR A 746 -22.48 -6.03 -7.62
C THR A 746 -23.21 -5.11 -6.66
N GLY A 747 -22.78 -5.08 -5.41
CA GLY A 747 -23.49 -4.48 -4.28
C GLY A 747 -23.61 -2.96 -4.29
N GLY A 748 -22.86 -2.29 -5.17
CA GLY A 748 -22.72 -0.84 -5.20
C GLY A 748 -21.62 -0.33 -4.28
N THR A 749 -21.81 0.85 -3.71
CA THR A 749 -20.86 1.42 -2.75
C THR A 749 -21.60 1.89 -1.51
N ALA A 750 -21.05 1.58 -0.33
CA ALA A 750 -21.45 2.17 0.94
C ALA A 750 -20.62 3.43 1.28
N GLY A 751 -19.68 3.80 0.40
CA GLY A 751 -18.70 4.86 0.59
C GLY A 751 -19.06 6.19 -0.07
N ASN A 752 -18.02 6.93 -0.46
CA ASN A 752 -18.08 8.29 -0.99
C ASN A 752 -17.55 8.40 -2.43
N LYS A 753 -17.38 7.28 -3.14
CA LYS A 753 -16.87 7.23 -4.52
C LYS A 753 -17.84 6.51 -5.42
N TYR A 754 -17.99 6.93 -6.67
CA TYR A 754 -19.06 6.47 -7.56
C TYR A 754 -18.60 6.36 -8.99
N TYR A 755 -19.20 5.41 -9.72
CA TYR A 755 -18.97 5.22 -11.13
C TYR A 755 -20.26 5.37 -11.93
N ALA A 756 -20.16 6.05 -13.06
CA ALA A 756 -21.22 6.03 -14.07
C ALA A 756 -21.19 4.70 -14.81
N TRP A 757 -22.37 4.16 -15.11
CA TRP A 757 -22.50 2.93 -15.88
C TRP A 757 -21.98 3.10 -17.32
N LEU A 758 -21.37 2.06 -17.86
CA LEU A 758 -20.80 2.05 -19.21
C LEU A 758 -21.55 1.07 -20.13
N ASP A 759 -21.90 1.53 -21.34
CA ASP A 759 -22.64 0.76 -22.36
C ASP A 759 -22.00 -0.59 -22.73
N ARG A 760 -20.69 -0.72 -22.57
CA ARG A 760 -19.97 -1.98 -22.84
C ARG A 760 -20.46 -3.16 -22.00
N SER A 761 -21.11 -2.90 -20.87
CA SER A 761 -21.68 -3.92 -19.99
C SER A 761 -23.12 -4.30 -20.28
N ALA A 762 -23.81 -3.56 -21.17
CA ALA A 762 -25.18 -3.83 -21.58
C ALA A 762 -25.48 -5.28 -22.00
N PRO A 763 -24.57 -6.03 -22.67
CA PRO A 763 -24.85 -7.41 -23.06
C PRO A 763 -25.19 -8.34 -21.90
N TYR A 764 -24.68 -8.08 -20.70
CA TYR A 764 -24.89 -8.92 -19.52
C TYR A 764 -25.54 -8.19 -18.35
N THR A 765 -25.73 -6.87 -18.37
CA THR A 765 -26.47 -6.17 -17.32
C THR A 765 -27.99 -6.35 -17.49
N GLU A 766 -28.69 -6.71 -16.41
CA GLU A 766 -30.16 -6.76 -16.36
C GLU A 766 -30.74 -5.57 -15.60
N VAL A 767 -30.23 -5.31 -14.40
CA VAL A 767 -30.60 -4.13 -13.60
C VAL A 767 -29.35 -3.38 -13.20
N LYS A 768 -29.45 -2.05 -13.14
CA LYS A 768 -28.37 -1.15 -12.73
C LYS A 768 -28.87 0.03 -11.92
N SER A 769 -28.02 0.57 -11.05
CA SER A 769 -28.19 1.91 -10.47
C SER A 769 -26.85 2.57 -10.22
N ASP A 770 -26.67 3.76 -10.78
CA ASP A 770 -25.43 4.55 -10.80
C ASP A 770 -25.63 5.99 -10.31
N THR A 771 -26.65 6.22 -9.47
CA THR A 771 -26.91 7.54 -8.87
C THR A 771 -25.71 8.01 -8.03
N PHE A 772 -25.13 9.15 -8.41
CA PHE A 772 -23.97 9.74 -7.75
C PHE A 772 -24.28 10.20 -6.32
N ASP A 773 -23.32 10.03 -5.40
CA ASP A 773 -23.40 10.45 -3.98
C ASP A 773 -24.60 9.87 -3.22
N CYS A 774 -25.01 8.66 -3.62
CA CYS A 774 -26.13 7.94 -3.03
C CYS A 774 -25.69 6.51 -2.64
N GLN A 775 -25.38 6.32 -1.36
CA GLN A 775 -24.94 5.03 -0.82
C GLN A 775 -25.98 3.93 -1.00
N ILE A 776 -25.51 2.69 -1.12
CA ILE A 776 -26.34 1.49 -1.30
C ILE A 776 -26.11 0.53 -0.14
N ILE A 777 -27.20 -0.03 0.38
CA ILE A 777 -27.19 -1.18 1.28
C ILE A 777 -28.12 -2.25 0.76
N ASN A 778 -27.72 -3.49 0.94
CA ASN A 778 -28.49 -4.64 0.49
C ASN A 778 -28.89 -5.49 1.70
N VAL A 779 -30.13 -5.98 1.66
CA VAL A 779 -30.67 -6.91 2.64
C VAL A 779 -30.94 -8.22 1.94
N VAL A 780 -30.39 -9.31 2.47
CA VAL A 780 -30.57 -10.64 1.92
C VAL A 780 -31.25 -11.52 2.95
N LEU A 781 -32.38 -12.12 2.59
CA LEU A 781 -33.10 -13.10 3.40
C LEU A 781 -32.97 -14.47 2.75
N VAL A 782 -32.54 -15.47 3.51
CA VAL A 782 -32.45 -16.86 3.07
C VAL A 782 -33.36 -17.69 3.94
N ASN A 783 -34.32 -18.39 3.33
CA ASN A 783 -35.21 -19.32 4.01
C ASN A 783 -35.30 -20.64 3.24
N GLU A 784 -36.15 -21.56 3.68
CA GLU A 784 -36.32 -22.84 3.01
C GLU A 784 -36.75 -22.67 1.55
N GLU A 785 -37.64 -21.74 1.24
CA GLU A 785 -38.23 -21.60 -0.10
C GLU A 785 -37.32 -20.87 -1.07
N LYS A 786 -36.66 -19.79 -0.62
CA LYS A 786 -36.03 -18.82 -1.51
C LYS A 786 -34.90 -18.01 -0.87
N ILE A 787 -34.10 -17.41 -1.74
CA ILE A 787 -33.27 -16.24 -1.40
C ILE A 787 -34.03 -15.00 -1.90
N SER A 788 -34.32 -14.06 -1.00
CA SER A 788 -34.89 -12.75 -1.33
C SER A 788 -33.84 -11.67 -1.14
N PHE A 789 -33.73 -10.76 -2.09
CA PHE A 789 -32.69 -9.72 -2.09
C PHE A 789 -33.33 -8.36 -2.35
N TRP A 790 -33.09 -7.42 -1.44
CA TRP A 790 -33.49 -6.02 -1.58
C TRP A 790 -32.24 -5.15 -1.70
N SER A 791 -32.25 -4.23 -2.65
CA SER A 791 -31.23 -3.18 -2.76
C SER A 791 -31.86 -1.82 -2.48
N MET A 792 -31.33 -1.14 -1.47
CA MET A 792 -31.80 0.16 -1.02
C MET A 792 -30.73 1.20 -1.32
N GLN A 793 -31.07 2.23 -2.09
CA GLN A 793 -30.18 3.34 -2.40
C GLN A 793 -30.67 4.61 -1.72
N ARG A 794 -29.75 5.41 -1.17
CA ARG A 794 -30.06 6.73 -0.65
C ARG A 794 -30.79 7.55 -1.71
N ALA A 795 -31.91 8.16 -1.35
CA ALA A 795 -32.82 8.76 -2.33
C ALA A 795 -32.25 10.05 -2.95
N ASP A 796 -31.45 10.79 -2.18
CA ASP A 796 -30.84 12.07 -2.55
C ASP A 796 -29.60 12.32 -1.65
N PRO A 797 -28.50 12.89 -2.18
CA PRO A 797 -27.27 13.16 -1.42
C PRO A 797 -27.45 14.07 -0.19
N LYS A 798 -28.54 14.83 -0.13
CA LYS A 798 -28.88 15.75 0.97
C LYS A 798 -29.95 15.18 1.91
N LYS A 799 -30.58 14.06 1.57
CA LYS A 799 -31.64 13.44 2.39
C LYS A 799 -31.10 12.26 3.19
N THR A 800 -31.83 11.86 4.23
CA THR A 800 -31.51 10.69 5.07
C THR A 800 -32.30 9.43 4.69
N GLY A 801 -33.28 9.55 3.79
CA GLY A 801 -34.10 8.41 3.35
C GLY A 801 -33.45 7.60 2.24
N PHE A 802 -33.80 6.32 2.17
CA PHE A 802 -33.46 5.41 1.08
C PHE A 802 -34.73 5.02 0.32
N LYS A 803 -34.54 4.62 -0.94
CA LYS A 803 -35.55 4.04 -1.82
C LYS A 803 -35.10 2.65 -2.25
N GLU A 804 -36.05 1.75 -2.45
CA GLU A 804 -35.78 0.48 -3.13
C GLU A 804 -35.42 0.76 -4.59
N ILE A 805 -34.30 0.21 -5.05
CA ILE A 805 -33.86 0.28 -6.45
C ILE A 805 -33.97 -1.07 -7.16
N ASP A 806 -34.02 -2.16 -6.39
CA ASP A 806 -34.21 -3.50 -6.91
C ASP A 806 -34.73 -4.45 -5.84
N TYR A 807 -35.53 -5.42 -6.29
CA TYR A 807 -35.96 -6.56 -5.51
C TYR A 807 -36.10 -7.77 -6.43
N PHE A 808 -35.54 -8.90 -6.00
CA PHE A 808 -35.69 -10.16 -6.72
C PHE A 808 -35.64 -11.37 -5.78
N GLU A 809 -36.13 -12.49 -6.28
CA GLU A 809 -36.13 -13.77 -5.56
C GLU A 809 -35.46 -14.86 -6.40
N ILE A 810 -34.77 -15.76 -5.72
CA ILE A 810 -34.30 -17.05 -6.27
C ILE A 810 -35.19 -18.13 -5.65
N PRO A 811 -36.27 -18.55 -6.34
CA PRO A 811 -37.36 -19.34 -5.74
C PRO A 811 -37.06 -20.84 -5.59
N ASN A 812 -35.90 -21.31 -6.08
CA ASN A 812 -35.45 -22.69 -5.94
C ASN A 812 -33.92 -22.73 -5.97
N ALA A 813 -33.32 -23.61 -5.18
CA ALA A 813 -31.88 -23.85 -5.27
C ALA A 813 -31.56 -24.59 -6.57
N LEU A 814 -30.52 -24.14 -7.27
CA LEU A 814 -30.01 -24.78 -8.49
C LEU A 814 -29.60 -26.24 -8.24
N SER A 815 -29.19 -26.54 -6.99
CA SER A 815 -28.90 -27.88 -6.48
C SER A 815 -30.11 -28.81 -6.53
N SER A 816 -31.32 -28.30 -6.26
CA SER A 816 -32.58 -29.07 -6.22
C SER A 816 -33.27 -29.27 -7.57
N VAL A 817 -32.85 -28.57 -8.62
CA VAL A 817 -33.38 -28.78 -9.97
C VAL A 817 -32.83 -30.10 -10.53
N SER A 818 -33.67 -31.13 -10.61
CA SER A 818 -33.32 -32.42 -11.24
C SER A 818 -33.06 -32.22 -12.73
N SER A 819 -32.10 -32.95 -13.30
CA SER A 819 -31.65 -32.80 -14.69
C SER A 819 -32.64 -33.34 -15.75
N ALA A 820 -33.93 -33.44 -15.44
CA ALA A 820 -34.95 -33.87 -16.39
C ALA A 820 -36.32 -33.31 -16.02
N THR A 821 -36.79 -32.29 -16.75
CA THR A 821 -38.10 -32.24 -17.45
C THR A 821 -38.43 -30.81 -17.89
N ASP A 822 -39.05 -30.74 -19.08
CA ASP A 822 -39.61 -29.56 -19.74
C ASP A 822 -40.33 -28.58 -18.81
N PHE A 823 -40.08 -27.29 -19.01
CA PHE A 823 -41.09 -26.27 -18.74
C PHE A 823 -41.42 -25.53 -20.03
N SER A 824 -42.55 -25.94 -20.60
CA SER A 824 -43.34 -25.21 -21.56
C SER A 824 -43.51 -23.75 -21.15
N ALA A 825 -43.38 -22.87 -22.13
CA ALA A 825 -43.62 -21.43 -22.05
C ALA A 825 -44.80 -21.06 -21.14
N GLY A 826 -44.52 -20.32 -20.06
CA GLY A 826 -45.52 -19.72 -19.20
C GLY A 826 -46.23 -18.56 -19.90
N LYS A 827 -47.49 -18.77 -20.27
CA LYS A 827 -48.48 -17.69 -20.42
C LYS A 827 -48.95 -17.25 -19.04
N ALA A 828 -48.88 -15.94 -18.82
CA ALA A 828 -49.79 -15.09 -18.04
C ALA A 828 -50.23 -15.55 -16.63
N LEU A 829 -49.84 -14.77 -15.61
CA LEU A 829 -50.82 -14.10 -14.75
C LEU A 829 -50.18 -12.89 -14.05
N ALA A 830 -50.41 -11.70 -14.60
CA ALA A 830 -50.34 -10.47 -13.84
C ALA A 830 -51.77 -10.16 -13.38
N ALA A 831 -52.04 -10.25 -12.07
CA ALA A 831 -53.16 -9.57 -11.45
C ALA A 831 -53.04 -9.58 -9.92
N ALA A 832 -53.01 -8.37 -9.36
CA ALA A 832 -53.45 -7.96 -8.03
C ALA A 832 -52.71 -8.52 -6.81
N ILE A 833 -52.02 -7.61 -6.09
CA ILE A 833 -52.46 -7.11 -4.79
C ILE A 833 -51.78 -5.74 -4.59
N ALA A 834 -52.59 -4.69 -4.61
CA ALA A 834 -52.30 -3.44 -3.93
C ALA A 834 -52.87 -3.54 -2.51
N LEU A 835 -52.24 -2.85 -1.55
CA LEU A 835 -52.78 -2.22 -0.32
C LEU A 835 -51.71 -2.22 0.79
N PRO A 836 -51.75 -1.30 1.78
CA PRO A 836 -52.16 0.10 1.80
C PRO A 836 -50.97 1.09 1.86
#